data_AF-A0A928PH01-F1
#
_entry.id   AF-A0A928PH01-F1
#
_cell.length_a   1.000
_cell.length_b   1.000
_cell.length_c   1.000
_cell.angle_alpha   90.00
_cell.angle_beta   90.00
_cell.angle_gamma   90.00
#
_symmetry.space_group_name_H-M   'P 1'
#
loop_
_entity.id
_entity.type
_entity.pdbx_description
1 polymer ?
#
loop_
_entity_poly.entity_id
_entity_poly.type
_entity_poly.pdbx_seq_one_letter_code
_entity_poly.pdbx_strand_id
1 'polypeptide(L)'
;MTRRIFILVLALVLTAGLFPVSALAADLPFIDVSPEAWYYGDVKTAVDTGLVNGKTPTTYCPDDQLTYAEAVKLAACMHQKNETGTVSLVNGDPWYQSYVDYAKMKNIIAKDYEWSAKATRAGYMAIFAHALPDSSLAKINEVPDGSIPDVPMTRAEAAEIYKLYRAGILQGSDDKFSCKPDDNIKRSEVAAILTRMMFTANRKSFTTVKAETPKTDPLKIVKSPQNAALKAAEETLSFTVEISGGKAPYLYKWFVEKETGTTYSQESSEKKTSTCSVPFGKDSFSFTKYVRVYAEVTDAEGKKVTSEKAEVTPFTEAVPALKITKQPQNVTAPEGAIVSFNIEVSGGKAPYKYDWQGTHTSPSYSDYNNWGSFHSSLNGKPTVSFEADWYTFEDESQIYRCIVTDALGTQIISDTFKIYRSNDLKITTQPKTVTVAMDDYAVFTVAVSGGKAPYKYDWQSIDYTGSSSHDTWSSFNASLNGSPTLTFDAEWYTFDFAIRCVITDANGKQVISELAYLVEAVTSQLKIVSQPESKTGPEGTWVNFSVTVSGGKAPYSYYWEATEGSSEYSNMTCATVKGEYTATLQVLIKKGYYPLDENIRCVITDANGTKVTSNVVTAKLLGNSGNDQYIVKQPGDYWMGGSQDDATFTIEIHGLSAPYTYDWYYGRPGDYRLFASTFTTSDYNTVTYTFSDYDFEGLQATDIDIYCVVTDDWGATAKSNICHLYKY
;
A
#
# COMPACT_ATOMS: atom_id res chain seq x y z
N MET A 1 30.33 -84.76 112.64
CA MET A 1 29.02 -85.44 112.70
C MET A 1 28.09 -84.80 111.69
N THR A 2 27.92 -85.44 110.52
CA THR A 2 26.63 -85.93 109.96
C THR A 2 25.65 -84.81 109.56
N ARG A 3 25.50 -84.44 108.28
CA ARG A 3 24.64 -85.04 107.21
C ARG A 3 23.22 -85.36 107.74
N ARG A 4 22.08 -84.95 107.18
CA ARG A 4 21.58 -84.49 105.84
C ARG A 4 20.14 -83.93 106.07
N ILE A 5 19.56 -83.17 105.14
CA ILE A 5 18.18 -83.36 104.56
C ILE A 5 17.79 -82.17 103.63
N PHE A 6 17.48 -82.52 102.36
CA PHE A 6 16.48 -82.01 101.38
C PHE A 6 16.46 -80.55 100.78
N ILE A 7 16.47 -80.52 99.42
CA ILE A 7 15.60 -79.81 98.41
C ILE A 7 15.57 -78.25 98.40
N LEU A 8 16.07 -77.52 97.38
CA LEU A 8 15.54 -77.12 96.02
C LEU A 8 14.70 -75.79 95.98
N VAL A 9 15.10 -74.84 95.11
CA VAL A 9 14.34 -73.77 94.37
C VAL A 9 14.16 -72.32 94.95
N LEU A 10 14.84 -71.35 94.30
CA LEU A 10 14.41 -70.06 93.66
C LEU A 10 13.74 -68.87 94.42
N ALA A 11 14.36 -67.69 94.24
CA ALA A 11 13.84 -66.30 94.07
C ALA A 11 13.39 -65.39 95.25
N LEU A 12 13.90 -64.14 95.16
CA LEU A 12 13.31 -62.82 95.47
C LEU A 12 13.31 -62.27 96.91
N VAL A 13 13.87 -61.04 97.03
CA VAL A 13 13.47 -59.83 97.83
C VAL A 13 14.75 -59.10 98.30
N LEU A 14 15.28 -58.11 97.58
CA LEU A 14 14.97 -56.67 97.57
C LEU A 14 15.41 -55.85 98.81
N THR A 15 16.37 -54.95 98.53
CA THR A 15 16.58 -53.57 99.05
C THR A 15 16.95 -53.31 100.51
N ALA A 16 18.19 -52.81 100.71
CA ALA A 16 18.51 -51.42 101.08
C ALA A 16 19.90 -51.36 101.75
N GLY A 17 20.89 -50.74 101.09
CA GLY A 17 22.22 -50.58 101.68
C GLY A 17 23.37 -50.33 100.70
N LEU A 18 23.12 -49.68 99.57
CA LEU A 18 24.15 -49.07 98.72
C LEU A 18 23.84 -47.57 98.69
N PHE A 19 24.47 -46.81 99.57
CA PHE A 19 24.68 -45.40 99.32
C PHE A 19 25.95 -45.28 98.47
N PRO A 20 25.88 -45.04 97.16
CA PRO A 20 26.94 -44.27 96.53
C PRO A 20 26.81 -42.84 97.07
N VAL A 21 27.87 -42.35 97.69
CA VAL A 21 28.06 -40.93 97.96
C VAL A 21 27.84 -40.20 96.64
N SER A 22 26.77 -39.42 96.53
CA SER A 22 26.63 -38.43 95.48
C SER A 22 27.80 -37.48 95.61
N ALA A 23 28.83 -37.63 94.77
CA ALA A 23 29.78 -36.56 94.56
C ALA A 23 28.96 -35.36 94.07
N LEU A 24 28.78 -34.36 94.93
CA LEU A 24 28.35 -33.04 94.52
C LEU A 24 29.37 -32.56 93.49
N ALA A 25 29.06 -32.70 92.21
CA ALA A 25 29.89 -32.22 91.13
C ALA A 25 29.99 -30.70 91.28
N ALA A 26 31.15 -30.19 91.67
CA ALA A 26 31.39 -28.76 91.72
C ALA A 26 31.12 -28.15 90.34
N ASP A 27 30.45 -26.99 90.32
CA ASP A 27 30.29 -26.20 89.11
C ASP A 27 31.65 -25.79 88.55
N LEU A 28 31.71 -25.58 87.22
CA LEU A 28 32.93 -25.13 86.57
C LEU A 28 33.37 -23.78 87.15
N PRO A 29 34.68 -23.57 87.43
CA PRO A 29 35.17 -22.30 87.96
C PRO A 29 35.22 -21.18 86.91
N PHE A 30 34.78 -21.44 85.67
CA PHE A 30 34.93 -20.55 84.53
C PHE A 30 33.72 -19.65 84.34
N ILE A 31 33.91 -18.34 84.47
CA ILE A 31 32.82 -17.35 84.37
C ILE A 31 32.30 -17.17 82.94
N ASP A 32 33.07 -17.58 81.94
CA ASP A 32 32.78 -17.44 80.51
C ASP A 32 32.21 -18.71 79.88
N VAL A 33 31.86 -19.71 80.69
CA VAL A 33 31.20 -20.95 80.25
C VAL A 33 29.82 -21.01 80.91
N SER A 34 28.79 -20.59 80.18
CA SER A 34 27.41 -20.66 80.67
C SER A 34 26.97 -22.12 80.90
N PRO A 35 26.27 -22.44 82.01
CA PRO A 35 25.64 -23.75 82.23
C PRO A 35 24.66 -24.19 81.14
N GLU A 36 24.09 -23.23 80.39
CA GLU A 36 23.17 -23.50 79.28
C GLU A 36 23.88 -23.68 77.94
N ALA A 37 25.20 -23.45 77.87
CA ALA A 37 25.95 -23.60 76.64
C ALA A 37 25.97 -25.08 76.19
N TRP A 38 25.81 -25.32 74.89
CA TRP A 38 25.78 -26.68 74.33
C TRP A 38 27.03 -27.51 74.66
N TYR A 39 28.17 -26.83 74.88
CA TYR A 39 29.45 -27.43 75.22
C TYR A 39 29.73 -27.51 76.74
N TYR A 40 28.85 -27.02 77.62
CA TYR A 40 29.11 -26.96 79.07
C TYR A 40 29.49 -28.32 79.65
N GLY A 41 28.68 -29.35 79.37
CA GLY A 41 28.93 -30.71 79.85
C GLY A 41 30.22 -31.32 79.31
N ASP A 42 30.57 -31.01 78.06
CA ASP A 42 31.82 -31.46 77.43
C ASP A 42 33.03 -30.75 78.05
N VAL A 43 32.98 -29.43 78.27
CA VAL A 43 34.03 -28.67 78.97
C VAL A 43 34.19 -29.17 80.41
N LYS A 44 33.09 -29.38 81.13
CA LYS A 44 33.10 -29.91 82.49
C LYS A 44 33.80 -31.26 82.55
N THR A 45 33.38 -32.20 81.70
CA THR A 45 33.98 -33.53 81.62
C THR A 45 35.46 -33.45 81.26
N ALA A 46 35.82 -32.63 80.28
CA ALA A 46 37.21 -32.50 79.84
C ALA A 46 38.11 -31.91 80.93
N VAL A 47 37.60 -31.01 81.77
CA VAL A 47 38.35 -30.39 82.88
C VAL A 47 38.45 -31.35 84.07
N ASP A 48 37.33 -31.96 84.48
CA ASP A 48 37.27 -32.94 85.58
C ASP A 48 38.18 -34.14 85.32
N THR A 49 38.35 -34.53 84.05
CA THR A 49 39.19 -35.67 83.63
C THR A 49 40.61 -35.26 83.23
N GLY A 50 40.95 -33.97 83.32
CA GLY A 50 42.27 -33.42 83.01
C GLY A 50 42.66 -33.52 81.54
N LEU A 51 41.69 -33.57 80.62
CA LEU A 51 41.93 -33.52 79.16
C LEU A 51 42.25 -32.10 78.68
N VAL A 52 41.64 -31.08 79.30
CA VAL A 52 41.88 -29.67 79.02
C VAL A 52 41.92 -28.86 80.31
N ASN A 53 42.59 -27.71 80.27
CA ASN A 53 42.60 -26.73 81.36
C ASN A 53 42.05 -25.39 80.88
N GLY A 54 41.59 -24.55 81.81
CA GLY A 54 41.31 -23.13 81.54
C GLY A 54 42.58 -22.36 81.14
N LYS A 55 42.39 -21.20 80.49
CA LYS A 55 43.52 -20.29 80.23
C LYS A 55 43.96 -19.57 81.50
N THR A 56 43.03 -19.35 82.41
CA THR A 56 43.26 -18.86 83.78
C THR A 56 42.46 -19.73 84.75
N PRO A 57 42.62 -19.57 86.07
CA PRO A 57 41.80 -20.29 87.06
C PRO A 57 40.29 -20.04 86.91
N THR A 58 39.87 -18.93 86.30
CA THR A 58 38.45 -18.51 86.20
C THR A 58 37.97 -18.27 84.78
N THR A 59 38.78 -18.54 83.75
CA THR A 59 38.41 -18.29 82.34
C THR A 59 38.86 -19.43 81.42
N TYR A 60 37.95 -19.94 80.60
CA TYR A 60 38.21 -21.05 79.66
C TYR A 60 38.51 -20.59 78.23
N CYS A 61 37.90 -19.49 77.79
CA CYS A 61 37.88 -18.92 76.44
C CYS A 61 37.30 -19.90 75.39
N PRO A 62 36.01 -20.25 75.45
CA PRO A 62 35.41 -21.28 74.59
C PRO A 62 35.43 -20.98 73.09
N ASP A 63 35.46 -19.70 72.69
CA ASP A 63 35.47 -19.27 71.29
C ASP A 63 36.88 -19.07 70.71
N ASP A 64 37.93 -19.15 71.53
CA ASP A 64 39.29 -18.99 71.05
C ASP A 64 39.70 -20.16 70.14
N GLN A 65 40.50 -19.83 69.12
CA GLN A 65 40.97 -20.77 68.11
C GLN A 65 42.32 -21.39 68.51
N LEU A 66 42.47 -22.70 68.29
CA LEU A 66 43.73 -23.42 68.50
C LEU A 66 44.68 -23.27 67.31
N THR A 67 45.97 -23.37 67.60
CA THR A 67 47.03 -23.55 66.59
C THR A 67 47.26 -25.03 66.27
N TYR A 68 47.88 -25.33 65.12
CA TYR A 68 48.27 -26.71 64.80
C TYR A 68 49.27 -27.30 65.80
N ALA A 69 50.15 -26.48 66.40
CA ALA A 69 51.03 -26.89 67.50
C ALA A 69 50.26 -27.37 68.75
N GLU A 70 49.18 -26.68 69.11
CA GLU A 70 48.31 -27.10 70.23
C GLU A 70 47.52 -28.36 69.87
N ALA A 71 47.04 -28.47 68.63
CA ALA A 71 46.30 -29.64 68.15
C ALA A 71 47.16 -30.91 68.17
N VAL A 72 48.39 -30.86 67.63
CA VAL A 72 49.28 -32.03 67.61
C VAL A 72 49.73 -32.45 69.00
N LYS A 73 49.94 -31.50 69.93
CA LYS A 73 50.18 -31.80 71.34
C LYS A 73 49.01 -32.58 71.95
N LEU A 74 47.78 -32.10 71.77
CA LEU A 74 46.60 -32.78 72.31
C LEU A 74 46.44 -34.19 71.72
N ALA A 75 46.65 -34.36 70.41
CA ALA A 75 46.57 -35.66 69.75
C ALA A 75 47.65 -36.64 70.25
N ALA A 76 48.91 -36.19 70.37
CA ALA A 76 50.02 -37.00 70.86
C ALA A 76 49.80 -37.44 72.32
N CYS A 77 49.39 -36.51 73.19
CA CYS A 77 49.06 -36.83 74.58
C CYS A 77 47.88 -37.79 74.69
N MET A 78 46.83 -37.59 73.88
CA MET A 78 45.67 -38.48 73.85
C MET A 78 46.07 -39.90 73.45
N HIS A 79 46.85 -40.02 72.37
CA HIS A 79 47.34 -41.29 71.89
C HIS A 79 48.19 -42.01 72.94
N GLN A 80 49.15 -41.31 73.58
CA GLN A 80 50.00 -41.89 74.62
C GLN A 80 49.20 -42.32 75.87
N LYS A 81 48.22 -41.50 76.28
CA LYS A 81 47.33 -41.82 77.40
C LYS A 81 46.48 -43.06 77.10
N ASN A 82 46.00 -43.21 75.87
CA ASN A 82 45.25 -44.39 75.45
C ASN A 82 46.12 -45.65 75.37
N GLU A 83 47.37 -45.55 74.89
CA GLU A 83 48.29 -46.69 74.80
C GLU A 83 48.86 -47.13 76.16
N THR A 84 49.18 -46.18 77.05
CA THR A 84 50.01 -46.45 78.24
C THR A 84 49.33 -46.07 79.56
N GLY A 85 48.14 -45.49 79.53
CA GLY A 85 47.42 -44.97 80.70
C GLY A 85 47.96 -43.65 81.26
N THR A 86 49.14 -43.20 80.83
CA THR A 86 49.80 -41.97 81.32
C THR A 86 50.35 -41.12 80.17
N VAL A 87 50.67 -39.85 80.45
CA VAL A 87 51.35 -38.96 79.49
C VAL A 87 52.71 -38.58 80.07
N SER A 88 53.78 -38.94 79.38
CA SER A 88 55.17 -38.60 79.73
C SER A 88 55.82 -37.61 78.75
N LEU A 89 55.12 -37.22 77.68
CA LEU A 89 55.58 -36.21 76.73
C LEU A 89 55.68 -34.82 77.39
N VAL A 90 56.86 -34.22 77.33
CA VAL A 90 57.16 -32.87 77.83
C VAL A 90 57.46 -31.92 76.66
N ASN A 91 57.40 -30.60 76.89
CA ASN A 91 57.70 -29.62 75.85
C ASN A 91 59.14 -29.78 75.31
N GLY A 92 59.31 -29.66 73.99
CA GLY A 92 60.62 -29.65 73.31
C GLY A 92 61.15 -28.24 73.04
N ASP A 93 62.07 -28.13 72.08
CA ASP A 93 62.48 -26.84 71.49
C ASP A 93 62.40 -26.91 69.95
N PRO A 94 61.48 -26.18 69.29
CA PRO A 94 60.38 -25.37 69.85
C PRO A 94 59.45 -26.16 70.77
N TRP A 95 58.65 -25.48 71.61
CA TRP A 95 57.87 -26.11 72.69
C TRP A 95 57.00 -27.32 72.27
N TYR A 96 56.57 -27.36 71.01
CA TYR A 96 55.72 -28.43 70.47
C TYR A 96 56.48 -29.60 69.81
N GLN A 97 57.80 -29.50 69.63
CA GLN A 97 58.57 -30.38 68.74
C GLN A 97 58.51 -31.85 69.15
N SER A 98 58.65 -32.15 70.44
CA SER A 98 58.55 -33.51 70.99
C SER A 98 57.21 -34.19 70.67
N TYR A 99 56.12 -33.42 70.59
CA TYR A 99 54.80 -33.93 70.25
C TYR A 99 54.66 -34.19 68.75
N VAL A 100 55.29 -33.36 67.90
CA VAL A 100 55.35 -33.58 66.44
C VAL A 100 56.14 -34.85 66.14
N ASP A 101 57.29 -35.03 66.77
CA ASP A 101 58.14 -36.21 66.58
C ASP A 101 57.40 -37.49 67.00
N TYR A 102 56.71 -37.45 68.14
CA TYR A 102 55.85 -38.55 68.59
C TYR A 102 54.72 -38.82 67.61
N ALA A 103 54.03 -37.78 67.13
CA ALA A 103 52.92 -37.91 66.19
C ALA A 103 53.35 -38.52 64.85
N LYS A 104 54.53 -38.16 64.33
CA LYS A 104 55.12 -38.79 63.14
C LYS A 104 55.48 -40.26 63.41
N MET A 105 56.16 -40.54 64.52
CA MET A 105 56.57 -41.91 64.90
C MET A 105 55.36 -42.85 65.02
N LYS A 106 54.22 -42.34 65.50
CA LYS A 106 52.98 -43.12 65.68
C LYS A 106 52.03 -43.03 64.48
N ASN A 107 52.42 -42.39 63.38
CA ASN A 107 51.60 -42.18 62.19
C ASN A 107 50.27 -41.47 62.47
N ILE A 108 50.25 -40.57 63.46
CA ILE A 108 49.12 -39.68 63.74
C ILE A 108 49.05 -38.57 62.68
N ILE A 109 50.21 -38.14 62.16
CA ILE A 109 50.31 -37.15 61.08
C ILE A 109 51.20 -37.67 59.95
N ALA A 110 50.81 -37.38 58.71
CA ALA A 110 51.55 -37.78 57.50
C ALA A 110 52.35 -36.63 56.87
N LYS A 111 52.12 -35.39 57.32
CA LYS A 111 52.79 -34.18 56.82
C LYS A 111 53.02 -33.19 57.96
N ASP A 112 53.90 -32.24 57.73
CA ASP A 112 54.04 -31.06 58.58
C ASP A 112 52.92 -30.06 58.31
N TYR A 113 52.59 -29.26 59.33
CA TYR A 113 51.62 -28.18 59.27
C TYR A 113 52.32 -26.85 59.59
N GLU A 114 51.67 -25.74 59.24
CA GLU A 114 52.06 -24.42 59.72
C GLU A 114 51.76 -24.33 61.23
N TRP A 115 52.72 -24.71 62.07
CA TRP A 115 52.51 -24.98 63.50
C TRP A 115 51.93 -23.81 64.28
N SER A 116 52.31 -22.58 63.93
CA SER A 116 51.79 -21.36 64.55
C SER A 116 50.47 -20.86 63.94
N ALA A 117 50.05 -21.40 62.79
CA ALA A 117 48.78 -21.04 62.18
C ALA A 117 47.60 -21.63 62.96
N LYS A 118 46.45 -20.95 62.87
CA LYS A 118 45.20 -21.46 63.42
C LYS A 118 44.78 -22.73 62.68
N ALA A 119 44.41 -23.75 63.45
CA ALA A 119 44.01 -25.03 62.91
C ALA A 119 42.61 -24.94 62.32
N THR A 120 42.48 -25.25 61.04
CA THR A 120 41.17 -25.46 60.42
C THR A 120 40.51 -26.68 61.04
N ARG A 121 39.18 -26.74 60.99
CA ARG A 121 38.40 -27.88 61.46
C ARG A 121 38.78 -29.16 60.73
N ALA A 122 38.87 -29.11 59.40
CA ALA A 122 39.34 -30.26 58.60
C ALA A 122 40.76 -30.68 58.98
N GLY A 123 41.68 -29.73 59.11
CA GLY A 123 43.06 -30.02 59.52
C GLY A 123 43.15 -30.63 60.92
N TYR A 124 42.38 -30.14 61.88
CA TYR A 124 42.28 -30.72 63.23
C TYR A 124 41.71 -32.14 63.17
N MET A 125 40.62 -32.35 62.43
CA MET A 125 39.98 -33.66 62.25
C MET A 125 40.91 -34.68 61.58
N ALA A 126 41.69 -34.25 60.59
CA ALA A 126 42.69 -35.09 59.94
C ALA A 126 43.72 -35.61 60.94
N ILE A 127 44.19 -34.78 61.88
CA ILE A 127 45.12 -35.22 62.93
C ILE A 127 44.41 -36.20 63.91
N PHE A 128 43.21 -35.84 64.37
CA PHE A 128 42.52 -36.60 65.42
C PHE A 128 41.91 -37.93 64.94
N ALA A 129 41.62 -38.07 63.65
CA ALA A 129 41.17 -39.34 63.07
C ALA A 129 42.19 -40.49 63.22
N HIS A 130 43.45 -40.16 63.50
CA HIS A 130 44.54 -41.10 63.73
C HIS A 130 45.08 -41.09 65.17
N ALA A 131 44.50 -40.29 66.07
CA ALA A 131 44.97 -40.18 67.46
C ALA A 131 44.56 -41.38 68.33
N LEU A 132 43.61 -42.21 67.87
CA LEU A 132 43.18 -43.44 68.52
C LEU A 132 43.10 -44.57 67.48
N PRO A 133 43.27 -45.84 67.89
CA PRO A 133 43.15 -46.98 66.97
C PRO A 133 41.72 -47.12 66.42
N ASP A 134 41.58 -47.70 65.23
CA ASP A 134 40.28 -47.88 64.56
C ASP A 134 39.27 -48.67 65.40
N SER A 135 39.75 -49.62 66.22
CA SER A 135 38.92 -50.37 67.16
C SER A 135 38.24 -49.47 68.21
N SER A 136 38.90 -48.38 68.61
CA SER A 136 38.33 -47.37 69.51
C SER A 136 37.38 -46.44 68.77
N LEU A 137 37.41 -46.37 67.44
CA LEU A 137 36.58 -45.49 66.60
C LEU A 137 35.47 -46.27 65.87
N ALA A 138 34.91 -47.28 66.55
CA ALA A 138 33.80 -48.06 66.02
C ALA A 138 32.64 -47.17 65.56
N LYS A 139 32.11 -47.48 64.37
CA LYS A 139 30.98 -46.80 63.76
C LYS A 139 29.71 -47.03 64.57
N ILE A 140 29.04 -45.93 64.94
CA ILE A 140 27.72 -45.94 65.58
C ILE A 140 26.64 -45.25 64.74
N ASN A 141 27.04 -44.44 63.76
CA ASN A 141 26.15 -43.72 62.85
C ASN A 141 26.31 -44.18 61.40
N GLU A 142 25.20 -44.32 60.69
CA GLU A 142 25.17 -44.49 59.24
C GLU A 142 25.26 -43.12 58.55
N VAL A 143 26.46 -42.79 58.06
CA VAL A 143 26.76 -41.52 57.35
C VAL A 143 27.24 -41.86 55.94
N PRO A 144 26.34 -41.89 54.94
CA PRO A 144 26.66 -42.23 53.56
C PRO A 144 27.64 -41.24 52.91
N ASP A 145 28.51 -41.72 52.03
CA ASP A 145 29.38 -40.85 51.24
C ASP A 145 28.57 -39.74 50.53
N GLY A 146 29.02 -38.50 50.65
CA GLY A 146 28.31 -37.31 50.14
C GLY A 146 27.18 -36.78 51.04
N SER A 147 26.87 -37.42 52.18
CA SER A 147 25.81 -36.94 53.09
C SER A 147 26.16 -35.73 53.97
N ILE A 148 27.43 -35.31 54.03
CA ILE A 148 27.85 -34.12 54.77
C ILE A 148 27.88 -32.96 53.76
N PRO A 149 27.03 -31.92 53.90
CA PRO A 149 26.75 -30.97 52.83
C PRO A 149 27.97 -30.23 52.23
N ASP A 150 28.98 -29.97 53.05
CA ASP A 150 30.15 -29.17 52.72
C ASP A 150 31.46 -29.98 52.69
N VAL A 151 31.37 -31.31 52.72
CA VAL A 151 32.51 -32.22 52.63
C VAL A 151 32.29 -33.19 51.47
N PRO A 152 32.63 -32.78 50.23
CA PRO A 152 32.60 -33.72 49.11
C PRO A 152 33.68 -34.79 49.29
N MET A 153 33.40 -36.03 48.87
CA MET A 153 34.36 -37.14 48.98
C MET A 153 35.65 -36.94 48.18
N THR A 154 35.67 -35.96 47.26
CA THR A 154 36.87 -35.55 46.52
C THR A 154 37.81 -34.66 47.33
N ARG A 155 37.38 -34.15 48.49
CA ARG A 155 38.22 -33.36 49.39
C ARG A 155 39.27 -34.26 50.05
N ALA A 156 40.48 -33.71 50.22
CA ALA A 156 41.63 -34.44 50.79
C ALA A 156 41.34 -35.05 52.17
N GLU A 157 40.66 -34.33 53.07
CA GLU A 157 40.38 -34.78 54.45
C GLU A 157 39.02 -35.51 54.60
N ALA A 158 38.34 -35.82 53.48
CA ALA A 158 36.98 -36.37 53.55
C ALA A 158 36.94 -37.69 54.31
N ALA A 159 37.88 -38.61 54.07
CA ALA A 159 37.88 -39.92 54.70
C ALA A 159 37.96 -39.83 56.24
N GLU A 160 38.83 -38.95 56.75
CA GLU A 160 39.06 -38.69 58.16
C GLU A 160 37.84 -38.03 58.82
N ILE A 161 37.23 -37.04 58.15
CA ILE A 161 36.02 -36.37 58.63
C ILE A 161 34.87 -37.38 58.72
N TYR A 162 34.60 -38.14 57.66
CA TYR A 162 33.54 -39.14 57.65
C TYR A 162 33.75 -40.22 58.70
N LYS A 163 35.00 -40.65 58.94
CA LYS A 163 35.34 -41.58 60.03
C LYS A 163 34.88 -41.06 61.39
N LEU A 164 35.14 -39.79 61.70
CA LEU A 164 34.76 -39.17 62.97
C LEU A 164 33.25 -38.94 63.11
N TYR A 165 32.54 -38.61 62.02
CA TYR A 165 31.06 -38.53 62.01
C TYR A 165 30.42 -39.90 62.25
N ARG A 166 30.92 -40.93 61.56
CA ARG A 166 30.48 -42.33 61.69
C ARG A 166 30.69 -42.86 63.10
N ALA A 167 31.77 -42.46 63.76
CA ALA A 167 32.05 -42.78 65.15
C ALA A 167 31.24 -41.95 66.16
N GLY A 168 30.42 -40.98 65.73
CA GLY A 168 29.62 -40.12 66.61
C GLY A 168 30.44 -39.13 67.44
N ILE A 169 31.69 -38.89 67.05
CA ILE A 169 32.53 -37.86 67.66
C ILE A 169 32.11 -36.47 67.15
N LEU A 170 31.80 -36.41 65.86
CA LEU A 170 31.25 -35.23 65.20
C LEU A 170 29.78 -35.45 64.87
N GLN A 171 29.00 -34.37 65.01
CA GLN A 171 27.63 -34.28 64.52
C GLN A 171 27.44 -33.05 63.61
N GLY A 172 28.48 -32.28 63.31
CA GLY A 172 28.34 -31.02 62.58
C GLY A 172 27.91 -29.82 63.44
N SER A 173 27.93 -28.66 62.82
CA SER A 173 27.81 -27.34 63.47
C SER A 173 26.44 -26.69 63.28
N ASP A 174 25.49 -27.37 62.62
CA ASP A 174 24.13 -26.92 62.38
C ASP A 174 23.17 -28.13 62.23
N ASP A 175 21.87 -27.85 62.08
CA ASP A 175 20.82 -28.87 61.90
C ASP A 175 20.97 -29.69 60.60
N LYS A 176 21.82 -29.24 59.67
CA LYS A 176 22.15 -29.97 58.43
C LYS A 176 23.40 -30.84 58.59
N PHE A 177 23.96 -30.89 59.79
CA PHE A 177 25.18 -31.61 60.12
C PHE A 177 26.40 -31.11 59.31
N SER A 178 26.44 -29.83 58.92
CA SER A 178 27.55 -29.24 58.15
C SER A 178 28.85 -29.27 58.95
N CYS A 179 29.96 -29.61 58.31
CA CYS A 179 31.26 -29.74 58.96
C CYS A 179 32.00 -28.41 59.12
N LYS A 180 31.77 -27.45 58.23
CA LYS A 180 32.51 -26.19 58.07
C LYS A 180 34.02 -26.44 58.04
N PRO A 181 34.53 -27.22 57.07
CA PRO A 181 35.89 -27.75 57.11
C PRO A 181 36.99 -26.67 57.11
N ASP A 182 36.71 -25.51 56.50
CA ASP A 182 37.67 -24.42 56.33
C ASP A 182 37.65 -23.39 57.48
N ASP A 183 36.67 -23.45 58.38
CA ASP A 183 36.64 -22.61 59.59
C ASP A 183 37.73 -23.06 60.58
N ASN A 184 38.23 -22.15 61.42
CA ASN A 184 39.18 -22.49 62.48
C ASN A 184 38.46 -23.14 63.68
N ILE A 185 39.05 -24.21 64.23
CA ILE A 185 38.48 -24.97 65.36
C ILE A 185 38.52 -24.15 66.65
N LYS A 186 37.39 -24.13 67.39
CA LYS A 186 37.27 -23.42 68.69
C LYS A 186 37.57 -24.33 69.88
N ARG A 187 38.00 -23.76 71.02
CA ARG A 187 38.26 -24.50 72.28
C ARG A 187 37.04 -25.28 72.79
N SER A 188 35.85 -24.72 72.68
CA SER A 188 34.58 -25.41 73.01
C SER A 188 34.38 -26.69 72.19
N GLU A 189 34.67 -26.63 70.90
CA GLU A 189 34.57 -27.77 69.97
C GLU A 189 35.65 -28.81 70.24
N VAL A 190 36.85 -28.36 70.60
CA VAL A 190 37.95 -29.24 71.03
C VAL A 190 37.56 -30.02 72.27
N ALA A 191 36.98 -29.38 73.30
CA ALA A 191 36.51 -30.10 74.49
C ALA A 191 35.52 -31.22 74.11
N ALA A 192 34.54 -30.90 73.26
CA ALA A 192 33.56 -31.87 72.78
C ALA A 192 34.17 -33.02 71.97
N ILE A 193 35.16 -32.74 71.12
CA ILE A 193 35.85 -33.80 70.36
C ILE A 193 36.65 -34.69 71.32
N LEU A 194 37.43 -34.10 72.23
CA LEU A 194 38.29 -34.86 73.15
C LEU A 194 37.48 -35.77 74.08
N THR A 195 36.35 -35.28 74.62
CA THR A 195 35.48 -36.10 75.48
C THR A 195 34.88 -37.26 74.71
N ARG A 196 34.42 -37.05 73.48
CA ARG A 196 33.80 -38.11 72.65
C ARG A 196 34.81 -39.12 72.10
N MET A 197 36.05 -38.67 71.92
CA MET A 197 37.18 -39.54 71.59
C MET A 197 37.48 -40.49 72.76
N MET A 198 37.61 -39.95 73.98
CA MET A 198 38.02 -40.74 75.18
C MET A 198 36.87 -41.50 75.85
N PHE A 199 35.64 -41.01 75.76
CA PHE A 199 34.47 -41.58 76.45
C PHE A 199 33.38 -41.90 75.44
N THR A 200 33.21 -43.18 75.14
CA THR A 200 32.22 -43.66 74.16
C THR A 200 30.79 -43.27 74.51
N ALA A 201 30.46 -43.17 75.81
CA ALA A 201 29.14 -42.75 76.30
C ALA A 201 28.77 -41.31 75.91
N ASN A 202 29.76 -40.46 75.59
CA ASN A 202 29.51 -39.07 75.21
C ASN A 202 29.27 -38.91 73.70
N ARG A 203 29.53 -39.96 72.90
CA ARG A 203 29.34 -39.95 71.45
C ARG A 203 27.88 -39.72 71.10
N LYS A 204 27.66 -39.01 70.01
CA LYS A 204 26.35 -38.58 69.55
C LYS A 204 25.83 -39.57 68.51
N SER A 205 24.68 -40.17 68.81
CA SER A 205 23.92 -40.94 67.85
C SER A 205 23.00 -40.00 67.08
N PHE A 206 23.06 -40.05 65.75
CA PHE A 206 22.19 -39.28 64.87
C PHE A 206 22.02 -40.02 63.55
N THR A 207 20.88 -39.76 62.91
CA THR A 207 20.62 -40.23 61.56
C THR A 207 20.80 -39.03 60.65
N THR A 208 21.85 -39.03 59.83
CA THR A 208 21.84 -38.13 58.67
C THR A 208 20.72 -38.62 57.77
N VAL A 209 19.70 -37.78 57.53
CA VAL A 209 18.81 -38.02 56.39
C VAL A 209 19.75 -38.16 55.20
N LYS A 210 19.67 -39.28 54.48
CA LYS A 210 20.40 -39.48 53.24
C LYS A 210 20.28 -38.16 52.47
N ALA A 211 21.39 -37.42 52.33
CA ALA A 211 21.45 -36.46 51.25
C ALA A 211 21.06 -37.31 50.06
N GLU A 212 19.95 -36.97 49.39
CA GLU A 212 19.64 -37.63 48.16
C GLU A 212 20.95 -37.58 47.37
N THR A 213 21.63 -38.73 47.21
CA THR A 213 22.32 -38.98 45.96
C THR A 213 21.28 -38.50 44.98
N PRO A 214 21.52 -37.44 44.18
CA PRO A 214 20.52 -37.05 43.23
C PRO A 214 20.19 -38.36 42.55
N LYS A 215 18.97 -38.86 42.79
CA LYS A 215 18.39 -39.80 41.87
C LYS A 215 18.30 -38.89 40.68
N THR A 216 19.38 -38.84 39.90
CA THR A 216 19.30 -38.41 38.53
C THR A 216 18.15 -39.26 38.06
N ASP A 217 17.06 -38.57 37.71
CA ASP A 217 15.91 -39.25 37.15
C ASP A 217 16.46 -40.27 36.15
N PRO A 218 15.88 -41.48 36.06
CA PRO A 218 16.36 -42.45 35.09
C PRO A 218 16.50 -41.73 33.74
N LEU A 219 17.66 -41.89 33.09
CA LEU A 219 17.91 -41.31 31.78
C LEU A 219 16.71 -41.67 30.89
N LYS A 220 16.05 -40.64 30.34
CA LYS A 220 14.83 -40.77 29.55
C LYS A 220 14.86 -39.78 28.41
N ILE A 221 14.34 -40.19 27.26
CA ILE A 221 14.01 -39.26 26.17
C ILE A 221 12.71 -38.56 26.58
N VAL A 222 12.74 -37.23 26.69
CA VAL A 222 11.53 -36.41 26.91
C VAL A 222 11.00 -35.82 25.61
N LYS A 223 11.85 -35.70 24.60
CA LYS A 223 11.47 -35.28 23.26
C LYS A 223 12.29 -36.04 22.23
N SER A 224 11.60 -36.87 21.46
CA SER A 224 12.16 -37.50 20.27
C SER A 224 12.28 -36.47 19.13
N PRO A 225 13.22 -36.66 18.18
CA PRO A 225 13.21 -35.92 16.94
C PRO A 225 11.85 -36.12 16.24
N GLN A 226 11.34 -35.05 15.64
CA GLN A 226 10.03 -35.04 15.01
C GLN A 226 10.13 -35.29 13.51
N ASN A 227 9.09 -35.87 12.94
CA ASN A 227 8.98 -36.04 11.49
C ASN A 227 9.12 -34.68 10.80
N ALA A 228 9.80 -34.65 9.66
CA ALA A 228 10.06 -33.43 8.91
C ALA A 228 9.80 -33.66 7.42
N ALA A 229 9.21 -32.67 6.75
CA ALA A 229 9.04 -32.70 5.30
C ALA A 229 10.13 -31.85 4.65
N LEU A 230 10.79 -32.39 3.62
CA LEU A 230 11.67 -31.59 2.79
C LEU A 230 10.87 -30.51 2.08
N LYS A 231 11.41 -29.30 2.02
CA LYS A 231 10.88 -28.19 1.22
C LYS A 231 11.82 -27.90 0.05
N ALA A 232 11.29 -27.36 -1.04
CA ALA A 232 12.04 -27.08 -2.26
C ALA A 232 13.31 -26.22 -2.08
N ALA A 233 13.38 -25.39 -1.04
CA ALA A 233 14.51 -24.49 -0.76
C ALA A 233 15.42 -24.96 0.41
N GLU A 234 15.05 -26.02 1.13
CA GLU A 234 15.79 -26.48 2.32
C GLU A 234 16.73 -27.64 1.96
N GLU A 235 18.02 -27.35 1.85
CA GLU A 235 19.09 -28.33 1.58
C GLU A 235 19.55 -29.09 2.85
N THR A 236 18.99 -28.77 4.03
CA THR A 236 19.36 -29.40 5.30
C THR A 236 18.18 -29.37 6.26
N LEU A 237 17.89 -30.50 6.91
CA LEU A 237 16.90 -30.60 7.99
C LEU A 237 17.59 -30.81 9.33
N SER A 238 17.09 -30.17 10.38
CA SER A 238 17.61 -30.27 11.75
C SER A 238 16.67 -31.07 12.64
N PHE A 239 17.22 -32.02 13.38
CA PHE A 239 16.50 -32.91 14.28
C PHE A 239 17.05 -32.74 15.69
N THR A 240 16.18 -32.56 16.68
CA THR A 240 16.57 -32.31 18.07
C THR A 240 16.07 -33.44 18.97
N VAL A 241 16.92 -33.85 19.90
CA VAL A 241 16.55 -34.79 20.97
C VAL A 241 16.75 -34.10 22.32
N GLU A 242 15.79 -34.26 23.23
CA GLU A 242 15.88 -33.77 24.60
C GLU A 242 15.74 -34.94 25.56
N ILE A 243 16.62 -34.97 26.57
CA ILE A 243 16.63 -35.96 27.63
C ILE A 243 16.29 -35.33 28.98
N SER A 244 15.72 -36.13 29.87
CA SER A 244 15.71 -35.85 31.31
C SER A 244 16.52 -36.92 32.04
N GLY A 245 16.97 -36.57 33.24
CA GLY A 245 17.72 -37.52 34.05
C GLY A 245 19.12 -37.87 33.53
N GLY A 246 19.67 -38.98 34.02
CA GLY A 246 21.02 -39.47 33.73
C GLY A 246 22.15 -38.57 34.25
N LYS A 247 23.38 -39.07 34.21
CA LYS A 247 24.58 -38.33 34.65
C LYS A 247 25.40 -37.81 33.46
N ALA A 248 25.65 -36.50 33.41
CA ALA A 248 26.53 -35.91 32.40
C ALA A 248 28.01 -36.36 32.58
N PRO A 249 28.84 -36.33 31.53
CA PRO A 249 28.51 -35.97 30.15
C PRO A 249 27.68 -37.04 29.45
N TYR A 250 26.84 -36.61 28.51
CA TYR A 250 26.01 -37.48 27.67
C TYR A 250 26.67 -37.67 26.31
N LEU A 251 26.77 -38.91 25.85
CA LEU A 251 27.18 -39.26 24.50
C LEU A 251 25.93 -39.39 23.63
N TYR A 252 25.72 -38.45 22.73
CA TYR A 252 24.66 -38.47 21.72
C TYR A 252 25.18 -39.12 20.46
N LYS A 253 24.60 -40.24 20.04
CA LYS A 253 24.89 -40.92 18.77
C LYS A 253 23.67 -40.81 17.86
N TRP A 254 23.78 -40.00 16.82
CA TRP A 254 22.72 -39.78 15.84
C TRP A 254 22.84 -40.76 14.69
N PHE A 255 21.75 -41.40 14.32
CA PHE A 255 21.65 -42.33 13.20
C PHE A 255 20.75 -41.74 12.11
N VAL A 256 21.21 -41.86 10.87
CA VAL A 256 20.43 -41.53 9.67
C VAL A 256 20.33 -42.81 8.84
N GLU A 257 19.15 -43.39 8.82
CA GLU A 257 18.82 -44.63 8.12
C GLU A 257 18.23 -44.30 6.75
N LYS A 258 18.84 -44.82 5.68
CA LYS A 258 18.40 -44.66 4.28
C LYS A 258 18.38 -46.03 3.61
N GLU A 259 17.78 -46.14 2.41
CA GLU A 259 17.81 -47.40 1.64
C GLU A 259 19.22 -47.89 1.32
N THR A 260 20.16 -46.97 1.08
CA THR A 260 21.55 -47.28 0.74
C THR A 260 22.41 -47.65 1.94
N GLY A 261 21.86 -47.60 3.16
CA GLY A 261 22.54 -47.91 4.42
C GLY A 261 22.33 -46.87 5.51
N THR A 262 22.88 -47.17 6.70
CA THR A 262 22.78 -46.32 7.90
C THR A 262 24.11 -45.65 8.17
N THR A 263 24.10 -44.31 8.27
CA THR A 263 25.24 -43.52 8.71
C THR A 263 25.01 -43.03 10.15
N TYR A 264 26.09 -42.76 10.89
CA TYR A 264 25.96 -42.15 12.22
C TYR A 264 26.99 -41.06 12.46
N SER A 265 26.66 -40.14 13.35
CA SER A 265 27.56 -39.16 13.96
C SER A 265 27.44 -39.26 15.48
N GLN A 266 28.45 -38.78 16.21
CA GLN A 266 28.42 -38.78 17.67
C GLN A 266 29.09 -37.55 18.26
N GLU A 267 28.57 -37.09 19.40
CA GLU A 267 29.13 -35.98 20.16
C GLU A 267 28.96 -36.20 21.68
N SER A 268 29.88 -35.64 22.47
CA SER A 268 29.76 -35.61 23.94
C SER A 268 29.38 -34.21 24.38
N SER A 269 28.40 -34.10 25.27
CA SER A 269 27.88 -32.81 25.74
C SER A 269 27.43 -32.89 27.19
N GLU A 270 27.58 -31.78 27.93
CA GLU A 270 26.97 -31.62 29.25
C GLU A 270 25.49 -31.21 29.17
N LYS A 271 25.05 -30.74 27.99
CA LYS A 271 23.68 -30.29 27.78
C LYS A 271 22.76 -31.50 27.67
N LYS A 272 21.53 -31.36 28.16
CA LYS A 272 20.44 -32.35 28.04
C LYS A 272 19.71 -32.30 26.70
N THR A 273 20.23 -31.55 25.74
CA THR A 273 19.67 -31.38 24.40
C THR A 273 20.78 -31.46 23.38
N SER A 274 20.55 -32.18 22.29
CA SER A 274 21.44 -32.27 21.13
C SER A 274 20.63 -32.08 19.85
N THR A 275 21.26 -31.53 18.81
CA THR A 275 20.65 -31.35 17.50
C THR A 275 21.59 -31.88 16.43
N CYS A 276 21.06 -32.65 15.48
CA CYS A 276 21.77 -33.15 14.31
C CYS A 276 21.18 -32.52 13.05
N SER A 277 22.05 -32.06 12.16
CA SER A 277 21.67 -31.52 10.85
C SER A 277 21.98 -32.55 9.76
N VAL A 278 20.96 -32.91 8.98
CA VAL A 278 21.05 -33.88 7.89
C VAL A 278 20.96 -33.14 6.56
N PRO A 279 22.03 -33.10 5.76
CA PRO A 279 22.01 -32.46 4.45
C PRO A 279 21.31 -33.35 3.39
N PHE A 280 20.59 -32.69 2.49
CA PHE A 280 19.94 -33.27 1.32
C PHE A 280 20.44 -32.48 0.10
N GLY A 281 21.10 -33.15 -0.85
CA GLY A 281 21.62 -32.49 -2.05
C GLY A 281 20.51 -32.00 -2.99
N LYS A 282 20.84 -31.08 -3.91
CA LYS A 282 19.89 -30.53 -4.90
C LYS A 282 19.21 -31.58 -5.79
N ASP A 283 19.86 -32.72 -6.00
CA ASP A 283 19.32 -33.86 -6.76
C ASP A 283 18.65 -34.92 -5.86
N SER A 284 18.70 -34.75 -4.52
CA SER A 284 18.32 -35.75 -3.52
C SER A 284 16.82 -35.76 -3.15
N PHE A 285 15.97 -35.08 -3.92
CA PHE A 285 14.52 -35.05 -3.71
C PHE A 285 13.79 -36.35 -4.09
N SER A 286 14.52 -37.40 -4.49
CA SER A 286 13.98 -38.70 -4.89
C SER A 286 14.65 -39.87 -4.16
N PHE A 287 14.55 -39.92 -2.82
CA PHE A 287 14.75 -41.20 -2.13
C PHE A 287 13.46 -42.03 -2.25
N THR A 288 13.60 -43.27 -2.69
CA THR A 288 12.47 -44.07 -3.21
C THR A 288 11.61 -44.74 -2.15
N LYS A 289 11.98 -44.68 -0.85
CA LYS A 289 11.20 -45.36 0.19
C LYS A 289 11.18 -44.70 1.57
N TYR A 290 12.32 -44.46 2.20
CA TYR A 290 12.35 -43.82 3.54
C TYR A 290 13.70 -43.20 3.89
N VAL A 291 13.65 -42.14 4.70
CA VAL A 291 14.78 -41.63 5.50
C VAL A 291 14.30 -41.50 6.94
N ARG A 292 15.01 -42.11 7.88
CA ARG A 292 14.66 -42.09 9.31
C ARG A 292 15.83 -41.60 10.15
N VAL A 293 15.56 -40.70 11.10
CA VAL A 293 16.56 -40.09 11.97
C VAL A 293 16.22 -40.37 13.43
N TYR A 294 17.18 -40.88 14.21
CA TYR A 294 17.01 -41.13 15.63
C TYR A 294 18.32 -40.99 16.40
N ALA A 295 18.24 -40.80 17.72
CA ALA A 295 19.40 -40.66 18.59
C ALA A 295 19.43 -41.78 19.63
N GLU A 296 20.62 -42.34 19.88
CA GLU A 296 20.94 -43.12 21.07
C GLU A 296 21.74 -42.23 22.01
N VAL A 297 21.29 -42.10 23.27
CA VAL A 297 21.95 -41.29 24.28
C VAL A 297 22.48 -42.19 25.39
N THR A 298 23.77 -42.09 25.67
CA THR A 298 24.43 -42.81 26.76
C THR A 298 24.88 -41.81 27.81
N ASP A 299 24.52 -42.02 29.08
CA ASP A 299 25.04 -41.19 30.17
C ASP A 299 26.43 -41.64 30.64
N ALA A 300 27.07 -40.87 31.52
CA ALA A 300 28.41 -41.16 32.04
C ALA A 300 28.49 -42.45 32.88
N GLU A 301 27.33 -42.99 33.31
CA GLU A 301 27.22 -44.26 34.02
C GLU A 301 26.99 -45.44 33.05
N GLY A 302 26.94 -45.18 31.74
CA GLY A 302 26.73 -46.19 30.71
C GLY A 302 25.26 -46.55 30.48
N LYS A 303 24.30 -45.87 31.10
CA LYS A 303 22.87 -46.10 30.85
C LYS A 303 22.50 -45.53 29.49
N LYS A 304 21.71 -46.29 28.74
CA LYS A 304 21.34 -45.97 27.36
C LYS A 304 19.84 -45.79 27.17
N VAL A 305 19.47 -44.80 26.38
CA VAL A 305 18.11 -44.64 25.84
C VAL A 305 18.15 -44.34 24.36
N THR A 306 17.12 -44.76 23.63
CA THR A 306 16.99 -44.53 22.19
C THR A 306 15.71 -43.75 21.93
N SER A 307 15.78 -42.70 21.13
CA SER A 307 14.61 -41.92 20.73
C SER A 307 13.72 -42.71 19.76
N GLU A 308 12.49 -42.25 19.60
CA GLU A 308 11.68 -42.65 18.45
C GLU A 308 12.33 -42.16 17.15
N LYS A 309 11.98 -42.81 16.03
CA LYS A 309 12.49 -42.48 14.71
C LYS A 309 11.63 -41.38 14.08
N ALA A 310 12.27 -40.26 13.76
CA ALA A 310 11.69 -39.24 12.90
C ALA A 310 11.75 -39.69 11.45
N GLU A 311 10.62 -39.71 10.76
CA GLU A 311 10.55 -39.96 9.32
C GLU A 311 10.67 -38.65 8.54
N VAL A 312 11.46 -38.67 7.46
CA VAL A 312 11.54 -37.56 6.52
C VAL A 312 10.66 -37.86 5.32
N THR A 313 9.65 -37.02 5.10
CA THR A 313 8.84 -37.12 3.88
C THR A 313 9.51 -36.35 2.74
N PRO A 314 9.64 -36.96 1.54
CA PRO A 314 10.23 -36.29 0.41
C PRO A 314 9.36 -35.10 0.00
N PHE A 315 10.00 -34.05 -0.52
CA PHE A 315 9.27 -32.95 -1.13
C PHE A 315 8.51 -33.50 -2.33
N THR A 316 7.18 -33.53 -2.22
CA THR A 316 6.30 -33.76 -3.35
C THR A 316 5.81 -32.39 -3.77
N GLU A 317 6.18 -31.95 -4.97
CA GLU A 317 5.64 -30.71 -5.51
C GLU A 317 4.12 -30.84 -5.55
N ALA A 318 3.42 -29.99 -4.80
CA ALA A 318 1.97 -29.97 -4.79
C ALA A 318 1.52 -29.51 -6.17
N VAL A 319 1.20 -30.46 -7.05
CA VAL A 319 0.62 -30.17 -8.35
C VAL A 319 -0.75 -29.55 -8.07
N PRO A 320 -0.99 -28.28 -8.46
CA PRO A 320 -2.28 -27.64 -8.24
C PRO A 320 -3.36 -28.45 -8.97
N ALA A 321 -4.60 -28.46 -8.46
CA ALA A 321 -5.68 -29.16 -9.15
C ALA A 321 -5.85 -28.60 -10.58
N LEU A 322 -5.91 -29.50 -11.58
CA LEU A 322 -6.16 -29.14 -12.97
C LEU A 322 -7.53 -28.46 -13.08
N LYS A 323 -7.58 -27.26 -13.65
CA LYS A 323 -8.82 -26.48 -13.85
C LYS A 323 -8.81 -25.75 -15.19
N ILE A 324 -9.99 -25.59 -15.79
CA ILE A 324 -10.19 -24.71 -16.94
C ILE A 324 -10.35 -23.27 -16.43
N THR A 325 -9.54 -22.35 -16.94
CA THR A 325 -9.58 -20.93 -16.60
C THR A 325 -10.34 -20.10 -17.63
N LYS A 326 -10.47 -20.62 -18.86
CA LYS A 326 -11.27 -20.00 -19.91
C LYS A 326 -12.07 -21.08 -20.65
N GLN A 327 -13.40 -20.97 -20.52
CA GLN A 327 -14.35 -21.88 -21.16
C GLN A 327 -14.63 -21.43 -22.60
N PRO A 328 -14.83 -22.37 -23.54
CA PRO A 328 -15.34 -22.06 -24.86
C PRO A 328 -16.77 -21.49 -24.73
N GLN A 329 -17.14 -20.57 -25.63
CA GLN A 329 -18.43 -19.87 -25.58
C GLN A 329 -19.26 -20.21 -26.82
N ASN A 330 -20.57 -20.07 -26.72
CA ASN A 330 -21.46 -20.18 -27.88
C ASN A 330 -21.12 -19.09 -28.90
N VAL A 331 -21.23 -19.42 -30.19
CA VAL A 331 -20.95 -18.48 -31.30
C VAL A 331 -22.10 -18.48 -32.29
N THR A 332 -22.49 -17.29 -32.78
CA THR A 332 -23.45 -17.15 -33.88
C THR A 332 -22.71 -16.76 -35.16
N ALA A 333 -22.84 -17.54 -36.23
CA ALA A 333 -22.09 -17.33 -37.48
C ALA A 333 -22.96 -17.54 -38.75
N PRO A 334 -22.69 -16.82 -39.86
CA PRO A 334 -23.34 -16.99 -41.16
C PRO A 334 -22.66 -18.10 -41.99
N GLU A 335 -23.28 -18.43 -43.14
CA GLU A 335 -22.82 -19.54 -43.98
C GLU A 335 -21.36 -19.41 -44.48
N GLY A 336 -20.47 -20.37 -44.18
CA GLY A 336 -19.06 -20.43 -44.61
C GLY A 336 -18.05 -19.68 -43.72
N ALA A 337 -18.45 -19.18 -42.55
CA ALA A 337 -17.55 -18.46 -41.65
C ALA A 337 -16.64 -19.40 -40.83
N ILE A 338 -15.36 -19.05 -40.67
CA ILE A 338 -14.44 -19.76 -39.76
C ILE A 338 -14.75 -19.37 -38.32
N VAL A 339 -15.16 -20.36 -37.50
CA VAL A 339 -15.35 -20.21 -36.05
C VAL A 339 -14.14 -20.77 -35.31
N SER A 340 -13.80 -20.19 -34.15
CA SER A 340 -12.65 -20.60 -33.35
C SER A 340 -13.01 -20.70 -31.87
N PHE A 341 -12.58 -21.77 -31.24
CA PHE A 341 -12.82 -22.06 -29.82
C PHE A 341 -11.50 -22.33 -29.13
N ASN A 342 -11.27 -21.68 -28.00
CA ASN A 342 -10.04 -21.80 -27.24
C ASN A 342 -10.33 -22.19 -25.78
N ILE A 343 -9.45 -23.02 -25.23
CA ILE A 343 -9.46 -23.41 -23.82
C ILE A 343 -8.12 -23.04 -23.21
N GLU A 344 -8.19 -22.40 -22.04
CA GLU A 344 -7.03 -22.16 -21.19
C GLU A 344 -7.19 -22.97 -19.91
N VAL A 345 -6.10 -23.59 -19.47
CA VAL A 345 -6.06 -24.42 -18.26
C VAL A 345 -4.94 -23.97 -17.34
N SER A 346 -5.11 -24.23 -16.05
CA SER A 346 -4.07 -24.03 -15.03
C SER A 346 -4.07 -25.20 -14.05
N GLY A 347 -2.96 -25.41 -13.36
CA GLY A 347 -2.78 -26.61 -12.53
C GLY A 347 -2.58 -27.87 -13.35
N GLY A 348 -2.59 -29.02 -12.71
CA GLY A 348 -2.19 -30.30 -13.29
C GLY A 348 -0.73 -30.32 -13.72
N LYS A 349 -0.30 -31.45 -14.30
CA LYS A 349 1.06 -31.62 -14.80
C LYS A 349 1.11 -31.53 -16.33
N ALA A 350 1.90 -30.61 -16.87
CA ALA A 350 2.16 -30.55 -18.31
C ALA A 350 2.97 -31.77 -18.81
N PRO A 351 2.86 -32.18 -20.10
CA PRO A 351 2.03 -31.59 -21.15
C PRO A 351 0.55 -32.01 -21.06
N TYR A 352 -0.34 -31.12 -21.54
CA TYR A 352 -1.79 -31.38 -21.60
C TYR A 352 -2.20 -31.95 -22.96
N LYS A 353 -3.20 -32.84 -22.94
CA LYS A 353 -3.87 -33.37 -24.14
C LYS A 353 -5.29 -32.82 -24.22
N TYR A 354 -5.71 -32.42 -25.41
CA TYR A 354 -7.03 -31.85 -25.68
C TYR A 354 -7.77 -32.75 -26.67
N ASP A 355 -8.95 -33.23 -26.27
CA ASP A 355 -9.86 -34.02 -27.09
C ASP A 355 -11.19 -33.28 -27.26
N TRP A 356 -11.39 -32.71 -28.44
CA TRP A 356 -12.62 -32.00 -28.81
C TRP A 356 -13.65 -33.01 -29.30
N GLN A 357 -14.83 -32.95 -28.68
CA GLN A 357 -15.92 -33.90 -28.90
C GLN A 357 -17.20 -33.17 -29.29
N GLY A 358 -17.99 -33.80 -30.14
CA GLY A 358 -19.30 -33.33 -30.58
C GLY A 358 -20.35 -34.43 -30.44
N THR A 359 -21.60 -34.02 -30.23
CA THR A 359 -22.74 -34.94 -30.25
C THR A 359 -24.03 -34.21 -30.63
N HIS A 360 -25.07 -34.98 -30.93
CA HIS A 360 -26.41 -34.49 -31.20
C HIS A 360 -27.30 -34.57 -29.97
N THR A 361 -28.13 -33.54 -29.75
CA THR A 361 -29.16 -33.48 -28.72
C THR A 361 -30.53 -33.93 -29.22
N SER A 362 -30.64 -34.44 -30.45
CA SER A 362 -31.89 -34.99 -30.99
C SER A 362 -31.88 -36.52 -30.97
N PRO A 363 -32.88 -37.18 -30.34
CA PRO A 363 -33.03 -38.64 -30.35
C PRO A 363 -33.18 -39.27 -31.74
N SER A 364 -33.45 -38.46 -32.78
CA SER A 364 -33.60 -38.92 -34.16
C SER A 364 -32.27 -39.30 -34.84
N TYR A 365 -31.13 -38.94 -34.23
CA TYR A 365 -29.79 -39.25 -34.76
C TYR A 365 -29.20 -40.51 -34.12
N SER A 366 -28.47 -41.31 -34.92
CA SER A 366 -27.82 -42.55 -34.47
C SER A 366 -26.79 -42.36 -33.35
N ASP A 367 -26.22 -41.16 -33.25
CA ASP A 367 -25.19 -40.79 -32.27
C ASP A 367 -25.74 -39.89 -31.15
N TYR A 368 -27.05 -39.89 -30.91
CA TYR A 368 -27.68 -39.14 -29.83
C TYR A 368 -27.04 -39.45 -28.46
N ASN A 369 -26.59 -38.41 -27.76
CA ASN A 369 -25.82 -38.50 -26.51
C ASN A 369 -24.52 -39.33 -26.58
N ASN A 370 -24.12 -39.77 -27.77
CA ASN A 370 -22.84 -40.45 -27.99
C ASN A 370 -21.79 -39.39 -28.34
N TRP A 371 -20.87 -39.14 -27.42
CA TRP A 371 -19.80 -38.15 -27.61
C TRP A 371 -18.67 -38.75 -28.44
N GLY A 372 -18.60 -38.38 -29.72
CA GLY A 372 -17.53 -38.78 -30.63
C GLY A 372 -16.46 -37.69 -30.78
N SER A 373 -15.26 -38.07 -31.21
CA SER A 373 -14.23 -37.10 -31.60
C SER A 373 -14.73 -36.29 -32.80
N PHE A 374 -14.85 -34.98 -32.60
CA PHE A 374 -15.25 -34.05 -33.65
C PHE A 374 -14.00 -33.52 -34.33
N HIS A 375 -13.87 -33.70 -35.65
CA HIS A 375 -12.66 -33.37 -36.42
C HIS A 375 -11.37 -33.91 -35.75
N SER A 376 -11.18 -35.23 -35.82
CA SER A 376 -10.04 -35.94 -35.19
C SER A 376 -8.65 -35.39 -35.55
N SER A 377 -8.51 -34.72 -36.70
CA SER A 377 -7.28 -34.04 -37.13
C SER A 377 -6.95 -32.74 -36.38
N LEU A 378 -7.90 -32.19 -35.62
CA LEU A 378 -7.76 -30.95 -34.86
C LEU A 378 -7.48 -31.18 -33.36
N ASN A 379 -7.51 -32.43 -32.91
CA ASN A 379 -7.21 -32.82 -31.54
C ASN A 379 -5.73 -32.64 -31.18
N GLY A 380 -5.46 -32.38 -29.90
CA GLY A 380 -4.11 -32.17 -29.36
C GLY A 380 -3.69 -30.70 -29.20
N LYS A 381 -4.55 -29.73 -29.56
CA LYS A 381 -4.30 -28.30 -29.37
C LYS A 381 -5.35 -27.64 -28.46
N PRO A 382 -4.98 -26.59 -27.70
CA PRO A 382 -5.91 -25.82 -26.88
C PRO A 382 -6.88 -24.95 -27.68
N THR A 383 -6.68 -24.82 -29.00
CA THR A 383 -7.54 -24.04 -29.89
C THR A 383 -7.91 -24.87 -31.11
N VAL A 384 -9.19 -24.88 -31.43
CA VAL A 384 -9.76 -25.51 -32.63
C VAL A 384 -10.44 -24.44 -33.48
N SER A 385 -10.32 -24.56 -34.80
CA SER A 385 -11.01 -23.67 -35.74
C SER A 385 -11.45 -24.45 -36.96
N PHE A 386 -12.67 -24.19 -37.42
CA PHE A 386 -13.28 -24.85 -38.57
C PHE A 386 -14.32 -23.94 -39.21
N GLU A 387 -14.61 -24.19 -40.49
CA GLU A 387 -15.68 -23.52 -41.21
C GLU A 387 -17.02 -24.02 -40.67
N ALA A 388 -17.91 -23.11 -40.26
CA ALA A 388 -19.27 -23.49 -39.98
C ALA A 388 -19.92 -23.92 -41.31
N ASP A 389 -20.64 -25.04 -41.34
CA ASP A 389 -21.25 -25.67 -42.53
C ASP A 389 -22.61 -26.35 -42.19
N TRP A 390 -23.70 -25.65 -42.45
CA TRP A 390 -25.07 -26.02 -42.10
C TRP A 390 -25.63 -27.17 -42.95
N TYR A 391 -24.90 -27.68 -43.94
CA TYR A 391 -25.24 -28.94 -44.62
C TYR A 391 -24.96 -30.15 -43.71
N THR A 392 -23.97 -30.03 -42.82
CA THR A 392 -23.67 -31.04 -41.78
C THR A 392 -24.33 -30.72 -40.44
N PHE A 393 -24.74 -29.47 -40.23
CA PHE A 393 -25.42 -28.95 -39.03
C PHE A 393 -26.90 -28.66 -39.32
N GLU A 394 -27.71 -29.68 -39.61
CA GLU A 394 -29.11 -29.47 -40.01
C GLU A 394 -30.02 -28.86 -38.91
N ASP A 395 -29.60 -28.76 -37.65
CA ASP A 395 -30.35 -28.05 -36.59
C ASP A 395 -29.43 -27.60 -35.45
N GLU A 396 -29.90 -26.64 -34.64
CA GLU A 396 -29.31 -26.15 -33.36
C GLU A 396 -29.15 -27.24 -32.26
N SER A 397 -29.19 -28.51 -32.69
CA SER A 397 -29.12 -29.73 -31.91
C SER A 397 -27.70 -30.25 -31.69
N GLN A 398 -26.68 -29.68 -32.34
CA GLN A 398 -25.30 -30.10 -32.07
C GLN A 398 -24.68 -29.34 -30.89
N ILE A 399 -24.03 -30.09 -30.01
CA ILE A 399 -23.30 -29.56 -28.84
C ILE A 399 -21.88 -30.09 -28.85
N TYR A 400 -20.97 -29.25 -28.38
CA TYR A 400 -19.54 -29.54 -28.34
C TYR A 400 -19.00 -29.39 -26.94
N ARG A 401 -17.91 -30.11 -26.66
CA ARG A 401 -17.10 -29.97 -25.44
C ARG A 401 -15.66 -30.36 -25.73
N CYS A 402 -14.78 -30.09 -24.78
CA CYS A 402 -13.41 -30.60 -24.80
C CYS A 402 -13.11 -31.35 -23.50
N ILE A 403 -12.41 -32.47 -23.61
CA ILE A 403 -11.77 -33.14 -22.49
C ILE A 403 -10.30 -32.73 -22.46
N VAL A 404 -9.85 -32.19 -21.33
CA VAL A 404 -8.44 -31.89 -21.10
C VAL A 404 -7.86 -32.92 -20.14
N THR A 405 -6.80 -33.58 -20.55
CA THR A 405 -6.08 -34.58 -19.75
C THR A 405 -4.66 -34.10 -19.46
N ASP A 406 -4.25 -34.08 -18.19
CA ASP A 406 -2.86 -33.77 -17.82
C ASP A 406 -1.93 -35.00 -17.93
N ALA A 407 -0.63 -34.80 -17.74
CA ALA A 407 0.38 -35.86 -17.81
C ALA A 407 0.26 -36.93 -16.70
N LEU A 408 -0.51 -36.65 -15.64
CA LEU A 408 -0.84 -37.62 -14.59
C LEU A 408 -2.09 -38.46 -14.94
N GLY A 409 -2.78 -38.13 -16.03
CA GLY A 409 -4.02 -38.77 -16.45
C GLY A 409 -5.28 -38.15 -15.84
N THR A 410 -5.16 -37.04 -15.11
CA THR A 410 -6.33 -36.32 -14.55
C THR A 410 -7.11 -35.68 -15.68
N GLN A 411 -8.42 -35.91 -15.71
CA GLN A 411 -9.31 -35.37 -16.75
C GLN A 411 -10.27 -34.33 -16.18
N ILE A 412 -10.44 -33.24 -16.92
CA ILE A 412 -11.53 -32.27 -16.72
C ILE A 412 -12.23 -32.00 -18.05
N ILE A 413 -13.49 -31.63 -17.98
CA ILE A 413 -14.36 -31.44 -19.13
C ILE A 413 -14.78 -29.97 -19.17
N SER A 414 -14.74 -29.35 -20.35
CA SER A 414 -15.24 -27.99 -20.55
C SER A 414 -16.75 -27.91 -20.41
N ASP A 415 -17.25 -26.69 -20.26
CA ASP A 415 -18.67 -26.44 -20.47
C ASP A 415 -19.03 -26.79 -21.93
N THR A 416 -20.30 -27.13 -22.13
CA THR A 416 -20.80 -27.40 -23.48
C THR A 416 -21.07 -26.08 -24.20
N PHE A 417 -20.79 -26.07 -25.50
CA PHE A 417 -21.06 -24.91 -26.35
C PHE A 417 -21.75 -25.30 -27.65
N LYS A 418 -22.40 -24.31 -28.27
CA LYS A 418 -23.21 -24.42 -29.48
C LYS A 418 -22.77 -23.39 -30.52
N ILE A 419 -23.09 -23.70 -31.77
CA ILE A 419 -22.99 -22.77 -32.88
C ILE A 419 -24.41 -22.46 -33.35
N TYR A 420 -24.75 -21.17 -33.40
CA TYR A 420 -26.05 -20.68 -33.87
C TYR A 420 -25.93 -20.13 -35.30
N ARG A 421 -26.96 -20.36 -36.11
CA ARG A 421 -27.05 -19.81 -37.47
C ARG A 421 -27.50 -18.35 -37.41
N SER A 422 -26.76 -17.44 -38.04
CA SER A 422 -27.15 -16.01 -38.14
C SER A 422 -28.01 -15.77 -39.39
N ASN A 423 -29.33 -15.46 -39.26
CA ASN A 423 -30.25 -15.45 -40.42
C ASN A 423 -31.32 -14.33 -40.51
N ASP A 424 -31.22 -13.21 -39.79
CA ASP A 424 -32.26 -12.17 -39.88
C ASP A 424 -31.86 -10.99 -40.77
N LEU A 425 -32.50 -10.92 -41.94
CA LEU A 425 -32.59 -9.70 -42.74
C LEU A 425 -33.20 -8.60 -41.87
N LYS A 426 -32.47 -7.51 -41.68
CA LYS A 426 -32.88 -6.35 -40.90
C LYS A 426 -32.49 -5.05 -41.59
N ILE A 427 -33.33 -4.03 -41.48
CA ILE A 427 -33.03 -2.67 -41.94
C ILE A 427 -32.11 -2.02 -40.91
N THR A 428 -30.94 -1.56 -41.35
CA THR A 428 -29.94 -0.86 -40.52
C THR A 428 -29.98 0.64 -40.70
N THR A 429 -30.60 1.12 -41.78
CA THR A 429 -30.80 2.55 -42.01
C THR A 429 -32.18 2.75 -42.62
N GLN A 430 -33.03 3.47 -41.88
CA GLN A 430 -34.37 3.84 -42.32
C GLN A 430 -34.31 5.06 -43.25
N PRO A 431 -35.23 5.18 -44.22
CA PRO A 431 -35.38 6.40 -44.99
C PRO A 431 -35.86 7.52 -44.06
N LYS A 432 -35.41 8.74 -44.32
CA LYS A 432 -35.79 9.92 -43.53
C LYS A 432 -36.72 10.80 -44.34
N THR A 433 -37.61 11.51 -43.66
CA THR A 433 -38.39 12.60 -44.27
C THR A 433 -37.47 13.63 -44.91
N VAL A 434 -37.75 13.99 -46.15
CA VAL A 434 -37.00 14.96 -46.93
C VAL A 434 -37.84 16.22 -47.07
N THR A 435 -37.25 17.37 -46.73
CA THR A 435 -37.82 18.70 -46.99
C THR A 435 -37.05 19.34 -48.12
N VAL A 436 -37.72 19.64 -49.22
CA VAL A 436 -37.09 20.14 -50.45
C VAL A 436 -37.98 21.23 -51.07
N ALA A 437 -37.36 22.20 -51.75
CA ALA A 437 -38.08 23.24 -52.48
C ALA A 437 -38.64 22.67 -53.80
N MET A 438 -39.66 23.33 -54.34
CA MET A 438 -40.12 23.09 -55.72
C MET A 438 -38.92 23.30 -56.66
N ASP A 439 -38.69 22.38 -57.60
CA ASP A 439 -37.61 22.40 -58.61
C ASP A 439 -36.24 21.81 -58.15
N ASP A 440 -36.20 21.00 -57.07
CA ASP A 440 -34.99 20.28 -56.60
C ASP A 440 -35.26 18.77 -56.37
N TYR A 441 -34.20 17.96 -56.24
CA TYR A 441 -34.30 16.49 -56.15
C TYR A 441 -34.50 15.99 -54.71
N ALA A 442 -35.46 15.09 -54.53
CA ALA A 442 -35.63 14.34 -53.28
C ALA A 442 -34.79 13.05 -53.31
N VAL A 443 -34.07 12.77 -52.22
CA VAL A 443 -33.21 11.56 -52.08
C VAL A 443 -33.57 10.77 -50.81
N PHE A 444 -33.97 9.51 -50.99
CA PHE A 444 -34.25 8.58 -49.90
C PHE A 444 -33.28 7.40 -49.95
N THR A 445 -32.76 6.97 -48.80
CA THR A 445 -31.79 5.87 -48.70
C THR A 445 -32.23 4.84 -47.67
N VAL A 446 -32.06 3.57 -47.97
CA VAL A 446 -32.16 2.46 -47.02
C VAL A 446 -30.90 1.61 -47.03
N ALA A 447 -30.60 0.99 -45.89
CA ALA A 447 -29.53 -0.01 -45.79
C ALA A 447 -30.03 -1.23 -45.01
N VAL A 448 -29.54 -2.41 -45.36
CA VAL A 448 -29.92 -3.69 -44.74
C VAL A 448 -28.69 -4.51 -44.35
N SER A 449 -28.84 -5.38 -43.37
CA SER A 449 -27.86 -6.40 -42.99
C SER A 449 -28.55 -7.72 -42.69
N GLY A 450 -27.81 -8.83 -42.77
CA GLY A 450 -28.39 -10.18 -42.70
C GLY A 450 -29.19 -10.54 -43.96
N GLY A 451 -29.77 -11.74 -43.99
CA GLY A 451 -30.37 -12.29 -45.22
C GLY A 451 -29.33 -12.70 -46.28
N LYS A 452 -29.80 -13.24 -47.40
CA LYS A 452 -28.94 -13.70 -48.51
C LYS A 452 -28.93 -12.70 -49.67
N ALA A 453 -27.77 -12.21 -50.09
CA ALA A 453 -27.62 -11.38 -51.29
C ALA A 453 -27.85 -12.20 -52.58
N PRO A 454 -28.28 -11.58 -53.71
CA PRO A 454 -28.59 -10.16 -53.89
C PRO A 454 -29.94 -9.74 -53.29
N TYR A 455 -30.06 -8.47 -52.92
CA TYR A 455 -31.30 -7.89 -52.38
C TYR A 455 -32.10 -7.20 -53.49
N LYS A 456 -33.43 -7.30 -53.42
CA LYS A 456 -34.37 -6.57 -54.27
C LYS A 456 -35.02 -5.46 -53.44
N TYR A 457 -34.89 -4.22 -53.90
CA TYR A 457 -35.51 -3.04 -53.29
C TYR A 457 -36.72 -2.62 -54.12
N ASP A 458 -37.89 -2.53 -53.48
CA ASP A 458 -39.13 -2.02 -54.09
C ASP A 458 -39.62 -0.81 -53.29
N TRP A 459 -39.42 0.38 -53.83
CA TRP A 459 -39.91 1.62 -53.23
C TRP A 459 -41.39 1.83 -53.58
N GLN A 460 -42.20 2.17 -52.59
CA GLN A 460 -43.65 2.31 -52.70
C GLN A 460 -44.11 3.65 -52.13
N SER A 461 -45.11 4.27 -52.76
CA SER A 461 -45.78 5.49 -52.30
C SER A 461 -47.28 5.29 -52.09
N ILE A 462 -47.88 6.18 -51.29
CA ILE A 462 -49.33 6.31 -51.13
C ILE A 462 -49.70 7.80 -51.06
N ASP A 463 -50.69 8.21 -51.84
CA ASP A 463 -51.15 9.61 -51.92
C ASP A 463 -52.12 9.93 -50.77
N TYR A 464 -51.87 10.99 -50.01
CA TYR A 464 -52.80 11.47 -48.98
C TYR A 464 -53.71 12.58 -49.55
N THR A 465 -54.32 12.34 -50.71
CA THR A 465 -55.40 13.23 -51.16
C THR A 465 -56.66 12.84 -50.39
N GLY A 466 -57.32 13.80 -49.71
CA GLY A 466 -58.49 13.56 -48.85
C GLY A 466 -59.76 13.02 -49.55
N SER A 467 -59.63 12.29 -50.66
CA SER A 467 -60.68 11.50 -51.29
C SER A 467 -60.59 10.04 -50.82
N SER A 468 -61.71 9.48 -50.41
CA SER A 468 -61.84 8.15 -49.81
C SER A 468 -61.66 6.98 -50.79
N SER A 469 -60.71 7.05 -51.73
CA SER A 469 -60.49 6.00 -52.74
C SER A 469 -59.04 5.60 -53.02
N HIS A 470 -58.07 5.93 -52.16
CA HIS A 470 -56.65 5.54 -52.37
C HIS A 470 -55.97 4.96 -51.11
N ASP A 471 -56.41 3.79 -50.64
CA ASP A 471 -55.80 3.05 -49.51
C ASP A 471 -54.69 2.04 -49.92
N THR A 472 -54.23 2.08 -51.18
CA THR A 472 -53.32 1.07 -51.73
C THR A 472 -51.94 1.62 -52.07
N TRP A 473 -50.90 1.05 -51.44
CA TRP A 473 -49.49 1.30 -51.76
C TRP A 473 -49.17 0.91 -53.21
N SER A 474 -48.55 1.82 -53.95
CA SER A 474 -48.15 1.62 -55.34
C SER A 474 -46.63 1.70 -55.48
N SER A 475 -46.02 0.79 -56.24
CA SER A 475 -44.58 0.86 -56.53
C SER A 475 -44.26 2.16 -57.28
N PHE A 476 -43.15 2.80 -56.89
CA PHE A 476 -42.64 4.00 -57.53
C PHE A 476 -42.18 3.68 -58.96
N ASN A 477 -42.16 4.69 -59.86
CA ASN A 477 -41.90 4.54 -61.30
C ASN A 477 -40.80 3.49 -61.59
N ALA A 478 -41.14 2.48 -62.40
CA ALA A 478 -40.28 1.33 -62.67
C ALA A 478 -38.88 1.70 -63.21
N SER A 479 -38.71 2.88 -63.83
CA SER A 479 -37.41 3.36 -64.33
C SER A 479 -36.43 3.80 -63.23
N LEU A 480 -36.87 3.94 -61.97
CA LEU A 480 -36.06 4.35 -60.82
C LEU A 480 -35.92 3.25 -59.75
N ASN A 481 -36.43 2.04 -60.01
CA ASN A 481 -36.59 0.97 -59.01
C ASN A 481 -35.37 0.01 -58.96
N GLY A 482 -35.14 -0.62 -57.80
CA GLY A 482 -34.10 -1.67 -57.62
C GLY A 482 -32.81 -1.24 -56.92
N SER A 483 -32.71 0.01 -56.48
CA SER A 483 -31.55 0.56 -55.76
C SER A 483 -31.84 0.76 -54.26
N PRO A 484 -30.84 0.63 -53.36
CA PRO A 484 -30.97 1.06 -51.97
C PRO A 484 -31.17 2.58 -51.82
N THR A 485 -31.02 3.35 -52.90
CA THR A 485 -31.28 4.79 -52.95
C THR A 485 -32.33 5.10 -54.01
N LEU A 486 -33.37 5.84 -53.62
CA LEU A 486 -34.40 6.40 -54.50
C LEU A 486 -34.15 7.90 -54.70
N THR A 487 -34.16 8.37 -55.94
CA THR A 487 -33.98 9.80 -56.29
C THR A 487 -34.96 10.20 -57.38
N PHE A 488 -35.68 11.32 -57.20
CA PHE A 488 -36.61 11.86 -58.19
C PHE A 488 -36.79 13.37 -58.01
N ASP A 489 -37.33 14.02 -59.05
CA ASP A 489 -37.63 15.46 -59.08
C ASP A 489 -38.89 15.78 -58.28
N ALA A 490 -38.82 16.74 -57.36
CA ALA A 490 -39.93 17.12 -56.50
C ALA A 490 -41.10 17.81 -57.22
N GLU A 491 -40.91 18.31 -58.46
CA GLU A 491 -41.97 19.00 -59.22
C GLU A 491 -43.13 18.09 -59.65
N TRP A 492 -42.89 16.78 -59.75
CA TRP A 492 -43.83 15.85 -60.41
C TRP A 492 -44.92 15.32 -59.49
N TYR A 493 -44.89 15.67 -58.21
CA TYR A 493 -45.76 15.09 -57.19
C TYR A 493 -46.26 16.14 -56.20
N THR A 494 -47.55 16.08 -55.85
CA THR A 494 -48.14 16.91 -54.80
C THR A 494 -47.49 16.57 -53.44
N PHE A 495 -47.13 17.57 -52.64
CA PHE A 495 -46.32 17.49 -51.42
C PHE A 495 -46.89 16.70 -50.22
N ASP A 496 -47.75 15.70 -50.44
CA ASP A 496 -48.46 14.95 -49.40
C ASP A 496 -48.54 13.43 -49.68
N PHE A 497 -47.42 12.77 -50.03
CA PHE A 497 -47.37 11.29 -50.11
C PHE A 497 -46.35 10.68 -49.14
N ALA A 498 -46.71 9.54 -48.57
CA ALA A 498 -45.82 8.74 -47.72
C ALA A 498 -45.09 7.70 -48.55
N ILE A 499 -43.81 7.50 -48.27
CA ILE A 499 -42.91 6.57 -48.97
C ILE A 499 -42.45 5.49 -47.99
N ARG A 500 -42.31 4.26 -48.48
CA ARG A 500 -41.62 3.16 -47.81
C ARG A 500 -40.84 2.31 -48.82
N CYS A 501 -39.90 1.51 -48.33
CA CYS A 501 -39.19 0.52 -49.13
C CYS A 501 -39.50 -0.89 -48.61
N VAL A 502 -39.82 -1.81 -49.53
CA VAL A 502 -39.92 -3.25 -49.25
C VAL A 502 -38.64 -3.90 -49.78
N ILE A 503 -37.83 -4.46 -48.89
CA ILE A 503 -36.56 -5.12 -49.23
C ILE A 503 -36.75 -6.62 -49.12
N THR A 504 -36.44 -7.35 -50.19
CA THR A 504 -36.53 -8.81 -50.27
C THR A 504 -35.14 -9.40 -50.47
N ASP A 505 -34.74 -10.39 -49.67
CA ASP A 505 -33.50 -11.13 -49.90
C ASP A 505 -33.64 -12.20 -50.99
N ALA A 506 -32.53 -12.84 -51.39
CA ALA A 506 -32.52 -13.88 -52.43
C ALA A 506 -33.31 -15.14 -52.04
N ASN A 507 -33.63 -15.31 -50.75
CA ASN A 507 -34.47 -16.41 -50.25
C ASN A 507 -35.96 -16.01 -50.18
N GLY A 508 -36.32 -14.78 -50.55
CA GLY A 508 -37.70 -14.28 -50.55
C GLY A 508 -38.16 -13.66 -49.22
N LYS A 509 -37.29 -13.52 -48.21
CA LYS A 509 -37.64 -12.90 -46.93
C LYS A 509 -37.73 -11.39 -47.08
N GLN A 510 -38.81 -10.78 -46.55
CA GLN A 510 -39.09 -9.36 -46.69
C GLN A 510 -38.97 -8.59 -45.36
N VAL A 511 -38.39 -7.40 -45.44
CA VAL A 511 -38.48 -6.35 -44.42
C VAL A 511 -39.00 -5.07 -45.04
N ILE A 512 -39.81 -4.31 -44.28
CA ILE A 512 -40.45 -3.07 -44.74
C ILE A 512 -39.89 -1.93 -43.91
N SER A 513 -39.48 -0.84 -44.56
CA SER A 513 -38.96 0.35 -43.89
C SER A 513 -40.04 1.09 -43.11
N GLU A 514 -39.60 1.93 -42.20
CA GLU A 514 -40.45 2.99 -41.65
C GLU A 514 -40.88 3.98 -42.74
N LEU A 515 -41.92 4.75 -42.45
CA LEU A 515 -42.47 5.75 -43.37
C LEU A 515 -41.58 6.99 -43.42
N ALA A 516 -41.30 7.46 -44.63
CA ALA A 516 -40.70 8.76 -44.88
C ALA A 516 -41.66 9.63 -45.67
N TYR A 517 -41.60 10.95 -45.44
CA TYR A 517 -42.47 11.90 -46.10
C TYR A 517 -41.65 12.83 -47.00
N LEU A 518 -42.24 13.25 -48.11
CA LEU A 518 -41.77 14.42 -48.85
C LEU A 518 -42.57 15.62 -48.35
N VAL A 519 -41.90 16.62 -47.80
CA VAL A 519 -42.56 17.81 -47.24
C VAL A 519 -42.10 19.05 -48.00
N GLU A 520 -43.05 19.88 -48.42
CA GLU A 520 -42.73 21.18 -49.03
C GLU A 520 -41.96 22.04 -48.02
N ALA A 521 -40.85 22.63 -48.47
CA ALA A 521 -40.16 23.64 -47.67
C ALA A 521 -41.06 24.88 -47.48
N VAL A 522 -41.77 24.97 -46.36
CA VAL A 522 -42.54 26.17 -46.00
C VAL A 522 -41.57 27.33 -45.79
N THR A 523 -41.45 28.20 -46.79
CA THR A 523 -40.70 29.45 -46.64
C THR A 523 -41.41 30.30 -45.59
N SER A 524 -40.71 30.68 -44.52
CA SER A 524 -41.22 31.62 -43.51
C SER A 524 -41.77 32.90 -44.16
N GLN A 525 -42.78 33.55 -43.57
CA GLN A 525 -43.43 34.74 -44.16
C GLN A 525 -42.41 35.84 -44.50
N LEU A 526 -42.53 36.44 -45.69
CA LEU A 526 -41.70 37.58 -46.11
C LEU A 526 -41.78 38.70 -45.07
N LYS A 527 -40.63 39.13 -44.56
CA LYS A 527 -40.50 40.23 -43.59
C LYS A 527 -39.25 41.06 -43.83
N ILE A 528 -39.32 42.35 -43.51
CA ILE A 528 -38.17 43.25 -43.52
C ILE A 528 -37.41 43.08 -42.20
N VAL A 529 -36.11 42.80 -42.29
CA VAL A 529 -35.21 42.62 -41.13
C VAL A 529 -34.26 43.78 -40.91
N SER A 530 -34.02 44.59 -41.95
CA SER A 530 -33.29 45.85 -41.83
C SER A 530 -34.02 46.93 -42.62
N GLN A 531 -34.35 48.02 -41.93
CA GLN A 531 -35.05 49.18 -42.48
C GLN A 531 -34.04 50.24 -42.93
N PRO A 532 -34.29 50.98 -44.03
CA PRO A 532 -33.49 52.14 -44.38
C PRO A 532 -33.61 53.24 -43.32
N GLU A 533 -32.60 54.12 -43.26
CA GLU A 533 -32.54 55.26 -42.34
C GLU A 533 -32.39 56.57 -43.10
N SER A 534 -33.05 57.64 -42.64
CA SER A 534 -32.88 59.01 -43.18
C SER A 534 -31.44 59.49 -43.07
N LYS A 535 -30.97 60.25 -44.07
CA LYS A 535 -29.59 60.77 -44.15
C LYS A 535 -29.60 62.29 -44.40
N THR A 536 -28.54 62.97 -43.96
CA THR A 536 -28.30 64.39 -44.23
C THR A 536 -26.87 64.57 -44.73
N GLY A 537 -26.64 65.44 -45.70
CA GLY A 537 -25.32 65.69 -46.25
C GLY A 537 -25.20 67.00 -47.02
N PRO A 538 -23.97 67.40 -47.38
CA PRO A 538 -23.73 68.62 -48.15
C PRO A 538 -24.14 68.45 -49.62
N GLU A 539 -24.39 69.57 -50.30
CA GLU A 539 -24.78 69.58 -51.71
C GLU A 539 -23.73 68.91 -52.60
N GLY A 540 -24.16 68.07 -53.53
CA GLY A 540 -23.32 67.31 -54.46
C GLY A 540 -22.90 65.91 -53.99
N THR A 541 -23.36 65.45 -52.81
CA THR A 541 -22.95 64.15 -52.25
C THR A 541 -23.98 63.03 -52.46
N TRP A 542 -23.51 61.80 -52.65
CA TRP A 542 -24.36 60.61 -52.74
C TRP A 542 -24.56 59.97 -51.36
N VAL A 543 -25.79 59.60 -51.03
CA VAL A 543 -26.17 58.82 -49.83
C VAL A 543 -26.82 57.50 -50.24
N ASN A 544 -26.62 56.46 -49.42
CA ASN A 544 -27.14 55.12 -49.69
C ASN A 544 -28.23 54.75 -48.68
N PHE A 545 -29.35 54.22 -49.19
CA PHE A 545 -30.42 53.60 -48.41
C PHE A 545 -30.43 52.09 -48.67
N SER A 546 -30.38 51.27 -47.64
CA SER A 546 -30.42 49.82 -47.76
C SER A 546 -31.63 49.22 -47.05
N VAL A 547 -32.24 48.22 -47.65
CA VAL A 547 -33.30 47.40 -47.04
C VAL A 547 -32.93 45.92 -47.16
N THR A 548 -33.12 45.15 -46.09
CA THR A 548 -32.87 43.70 -46.08
C THR A 548 -34.12 42.95 -45.67
N VAL A 549 -34.42 41.84 -46.36
CA VAL A 549 -35.57 40.98 -46.09
C VAL A 549 -35.15 39.55 -45.72
N SER A 550 -36.05 38.84 -45.06
CA SER A 550 -35.95 37.40 -44.80
C SER A 550 -37.31 36.74 -44.98
N GLY A 551 -37.35 35.44 -45.24
CA GLY A 551 -38.59 34.74 -45.59
C GLY A 551 -39.07 35.05 -47.01
N GLY A 552 -40.23 34.53 -47.40
CA GLY A 552 -40.77 34.58 -48.76
C GLY A 552 -39.98 33.69 -49.75
N LYS A 553 -40.51 33.54 -50.96
CA LYS A 553 -39.87 32.77 -52.04
C LYS A 553 -38.98 33.68 -52.90
N ALA A 554 -37.69 33.38 -53.03
CA ALA A 554 -36.80 34.06 -53.98
C ALA A 554 -37.20 33.73 -55.44
N PRO A 555 -36.92 34.59 -56.45
CA PRO A 555 -36.23 35.87 -56.35
C PRO A 555 -37.13 37.01 -55.84
N TYR A 556 -36.54 37.92 -55.06
CA TYR A 556 -37.20 39.14 -54.61
C TYR A 556 -37.09 40.24 -55.67
N SER A 557 -38.12 41.07 -55.77
CA SER A 557 -38.14 42.29 -56.57
C SER A 557 -38.28 43.51 -55.66
N TYR A 558 -37.35 44.45 -55.76
CA TYR A 558 -37.31 45.67 -54.96
C TYR A 558 -37.70 46.87 -55.80
N TYR A 559 -38.49 47.75 -55.20
CA TYR A 559 -39.04 48.91 -55.89
C TYR A 559 -39.06 50.13 -54.99
N TRP A 560 -38.26 51.15 -55.34
CA TRP A 560 -38.15 52.38 -54.57
C TRP A 560 -39.08 53.46 -55.13
N GLU A 561 -39.82 54.13 -54.25
CA GLU A 561 -40.78 55.18 -54.60
C GLU A 561 -40.65 56.38 -53.64
N ALA A 562 -40.93 57.58 -54.15
CA ALA A 562 -40.76 58.85 -53.44
C ALA A 562 -42.00 59.77 -53.60
N THR A 563 -42.24 60.65 -52.62
CA THR A 563 -43.31 61.65 -52.68
C THR A 563 -42.93 62.98 -52.01
N GLU A 564 -43.37 64.10 -52.60
CA GLU A 564 -43.23 65.46 -52.08
C GLU A 564 -44.29 65.81 -51.01
N GLY A 565 -44.61 64.86 -50.13
CA GLY A 565 -45.59 65.08 -49.04
C GLY A 565 -47.07 65.04 -49.47
N SER A 566 -47.37 64.50 -50.65
CA SER A 566 -48.75 64.15 -51.04
C SER A 566 -49.11 62.71 -50.62
N SER A 567 -50.37 62.29 -50.73
CA SER A 567 -50.79 60.91 -50.44
C SER A 567 -50.40 59.90 -51.53
N GLU A 568 -49.84 60.33 -52.65
CA GLU A 568 -49.45 59.47 -53.78
C GLU A 568 -47.93 59.41 -53.94
N TYR A 569 -47.39 58.19 -54.10
CA TYR A 569 -45.96 57.94 -54.33
C TYR A 569 -45.68 57.76 -55.82
N SER A 570 -44.56 58.29 -56.28
CA SER A 570 -44.08 58.19 -57.65
C SER A 570 -42.81 57.35 -57.72
N ASN A 571 -42.61 56.70 -58.86
CA ASN A 571 -41.58 55.69 -59.04
C ASN A 571 -40.20 56.32 -59.19
N MET A 572 -39.23 55.92 -58.36
CA MET A 572 -37.84 56.29 -58.58
C MET A 572 -37.25 55.42 -59.69
N THR A 573 -36.56 56.02 -60.66
CA THR A 573 -35.92 55.28 -61.77
C THR A 573 -34.69 54.54 -61.24
N CYS A 574 -34.88 53.39 -60.60
CA CYS A 574 -33.84 52.54 -60.06
C CYS A 574 -33.96 51.13 -60.62
N ALA A 575 -32.83 50.51 -60.97
CA ALA A 575 -32.78 49.16 -61.52
C ALA A 575 -33.34 48.13 -60.53
N THR A 576 -34.23 47.26 -61.00
CA THR A 576 -34.73 46.12 -60.23
C THR A 576 -33.56 45.17 -59.94
N VAL A 577 -33.11 45.11 -58.67
CA VAL A 577 -32.23 44.02 -58.23
C VAL A 577 -33.10 42.79 -58.03
N LYS A 578 -32.80 41.70 -58.77
CA LYS A 578 -33.49 40.41 -58.59
C LYS A 578 -32.58 39.42 -57.89
N GLY A 579 -33.09 38.77 -56.86
CA GLY A 579 -32.48 37.57 -56.26
C GLY A 579 -31.59 37.78 -55.03
N GLU A 580 -31.29 39.01 -54.62
CA GLU A 580 -30.55 39.27 -53.38
C GLU A 580 -31.49 39.56 -52.21
N TYR A 581 -31.06 39.23 -50.98
CA TYR A 581 -31.82 39.53 -49.74
C TYR A 581 -31.73 41.01 -49.31
N THR A 582 -30.84 41.78 -49.94
CA THR A 582 -30.61 43.21 -49.65
C THR A 582 -30.67 44.00 -50.95
N ALA A 583 -31.32 45.17 -50.91
CA ALA A 583 -31.26 46.15 -51.99
C ALA A 583 -30.79 47.50 -51.46
N THR A 584 -29.97 48.19 -52.27
CA THR A 584 -29.44 49.51 -51.95
C THR A 584 -29.82 50.52 -53.01
N LEU A 585 -30.32 51.69 -52.60
CA LEU A 585 -30.60 52.85 -53.44
C LEU A 585 -29.60 53.95 -53.14
N GLN A 586 -28.95 54.51 -54.18
CA GLN A 586 -28.08 55.68 -54.04
C GLN A 586 -28.82 56.95 -54.49
N VAL A 587 -28.72 58.02 -53.71
CA VAL A 587 -29.43 59.29 -53.94
C VAL A 587 -28.46 60.46 -53.81
N LEU A 588 -28.45 61.37 -54.80
CA LEU A 588 -27.62 62.58 -54.80
C LEU A 588 -28.34 63.72 -54.05
N ILE A 589 -27.65 64.38 -53.13
CA ILE A 589 -28.11 65.56 -52.42
C ILE A 589 -27.86 66.79 -53.31
N LYS A 590 -28.90 67.43 -53.87
CA LYS A 590 -28.74 68.60 -54.76
C LYS A 590 -29.85 69.65 -54.58
N LYS A 591 -29.50 70.93 -54.42
CA LYS A 591 -30.48 72.00 -54.18
C LYS A 591 -31.31 72.26 -55.45
N GLY A 592 -32.63 72.21 -55.34
CA GLY A 592 -33.56 72.46 -56.45
C GLY A 592 -33.76 71.27 -57.41
N TYR A 593 -33.33 70.07 -57.03
CA TYR A 593 -33.59 68.82 -57.75
C TYR A 593 -34.18 67.82 -56.76
N TYR A 594 -35.24 67.09 -57.14
CA TYR A 594 -35.74 65.90 -56.45
C TYR A 594 -34.54 65.05 -55.97
N PRO A 595 -34.34 64.67 -54.67
CA PRO A 595 -35.35 64.44 -53.63
C PRO A 595 -34.96 64.98 -52.21
N LEU A 596 -34.59 66.25 -52.06
CA LEU A 596 -34.06 66.74 -50.76
C LEU A 596 -35.06 66.83 -49.60
N ASP A 597 -36.36 66.74 -49.89
CA ASP A 597 -37.46 66.79 -48.91
C ASP A 597 -38.50 65.68 -49.15
N GLU A 598 -38.19 64.69 -49.99
CA GLU A 598 -39.14 63.62 -50.33
C GLU A 598 -39.11 62.47 -49.33
N ASN A 599 -40.30 61.94 -49.07
CA ASN A 599 -40.52 60.73 -48.32
C ASN A 599 -40.25 59.53 -49.25
N ILE A 600 -39.14 58.83 -49.05
CA ILE A 600 -38.69 57.67 -49.84
C ILE A 600 -39.06 56.38 -49.09
N ARG A 601 -39.55 55.36 -49.80
CA ARG A 601 -39.73 53.99 -49.26
C ARG A 601 -39.48 52.93 -50.31
N CYS A 602 -39.30 51.69 -49.87
CA CYS A 602 -39.14 50.52 -50.74
C CYS A 602 -40.31 49.54 -50.57
N VAL A 603 -40.87 49.07 -51.67
CA VAL A 603 -41.81 47.94 -51.74
C VAL A 603 -41.06 46.71 -52.22
N ILE A 604 -41.11 45.62 -51.46
CA ILE A 604 -40.44 44.36 -51.76
C ILE A 604 -41.50 43.31 -52.05
N THR A 605 -41.37 42.62 -53.18
CA THR A 605 -42.27 41.55 -53.61
C THR A 605 -41.49 40.24 -53.76
N ASP A 606 -41.95 39.15 -53.14
CA ASP A 606 -41.38 37.82 -53.36
C ASP A 606 -41.91 37.17 -54.66
N ALA A 607 -41.35 36.02 -55.04
CA ALA A 607 -41.75 35.30 -56.26
C ALA A 607 -43.21 34.81 -56.22
N ASN A 608 -43.80 34.69 -55.04
CA ASN A 608 -45.21 34.34 -54.85
C ASN A 608 -46.14 35.56 -54.96
N GLY A 609 -45.59 36.77 -55.13
CA GLY A 609 -46.35 38.02 -55.23
C GLY A 609 -46.67 38.67 -53.88
N THR A 610 -46.16 38.14 -52.76
CA THR A 610 -46.34 38.69 -51.41
C THR A 610 -45.54 39.99 -51.28
N LYS A 611 -46.16 41.05 -50.74
CA LYS A 611 -45.54 42.37 -50.62
C LYS A 611 -45.32 42.81 -49.18
N VAL A 612 -44.16 43.40 -48.91
CA VAL A 612 -43.85 44.16 -47.69
C VAL A 612 -43.29 45.53 -48.05
N THR A 613 -43.54 46.54 -47.21
CA THR A 613 -43.13 47.93 -47.47
C THR A 613 -42.26 48.44 -46.33
N SER A 614 -41.15 49.10 -46.66
CA SER A 614 -40.23 49.68 -45.68
C SER A 614 -40.84 50.87 -44.95
N ASN A 615 -40.17 51.31 -43.87
CA ASN A 615 -40.40 52.65 -43.34
C ASN A 615 -40.06 53.73 -44.39
N VAL A 616 -40.58 54.93 -44.12
CA VAL A 616 -40.34 56.13 -44.93
C VAL A 616 -39.09 56.85 -44.41
N VAL A 617 -38.21 57.26 -45.32
CA VAL A 617 -36.94 57.96 -45.03
C VAL A 617 -36.78 59.22 -45.88
N THR A 618 -35.89 60.12 -45.47
CA THR A 618 -35.62 61.40 -46.17
C THR A 618 -34.11 61.60 -46.37
N ALA A 619 -33.73 62.33 -47.43
CA ALA A 619 -32.35 62.74 -47.70
C ALA A 619 -32.24 64.28 -47.64
N LYS A 620 -31.73 64.87 -46.56
CA LYS A 620 -31.78 66.34 -46.35
C LYS A 620 -30.45 67.05 -46.65
N LEU A 621 -30.53 68.31 -47.08
CA LEU A 621 -29.37 69.20 -47.17
C LEU A 621 -28.91 69.63 -45.78
N LEU A 622 -27.60 69.59 -45.53
CA LEU A 622 -27.01 70.13 -44.30
C LEU A 622 -27.16 71.67 -44.29
N GLY A 623 -27.96 72.21 -43.38
CA GLY A 623 -28.23 73.65 -43.28
C GLY A 623 -27.01 74.45 -42.78
N ASN A 624 -26.72 75.57 -43.43
CA ASN A 624 -25.62 76.47 -43.11
C ASN A 624 -26.02 77.40 -41.95
N SER A 625 -25.72 77.03 -40.70
CA SER A 625 -25.88 77.91 -39.53
C SER A 625 -24.96 77.51 -38.37
N GLY A 626 -23.87 78.26 -38.18
CA GLY A 626 -23.06 78.27 -36.96
C GLY A 626 -21.54 78.38 -37.21
N ASN A 627 -21.01 79.60 -37.34
CA ASN A 627 -19.58 79.88 -37.59
C ASN A 627 -18.59 79.42 -36.49
N ASP A 628 -19.07 78.89 -35.36
CA ASP A 628 -18.22 78.38 -34.26
C ASP A 628 -17.94 76.87 -34.34
N GLN A 629 -18.56 76.15 -35.28
CA GLN A 629 -18.45 74.68 -35.33
C GLN A 629 -17.19 74.17 -36.05
N TYR A 630 -16.54 75.04 -36.83
CA TYR A 630 -15.38 74.65 -37.63
C TYR A 630 -14.04 75.02 -37.00
N ILE A 631 -13.98 76.00 -36.08
CA ILE A 631 -12.76 76.35 -35.35
C ILE A 631 -12.88 75.81 -33.93
N VAL A 632 -12.20 74.69 -33.70
CA VAL A 632 -12.26 73.95 -32.43
C VAL A 632 -11.32 74.53 -31.38
N LYS A 633 -10.26 75.24 -31.80
CA LYS A 633 -9.38 76.00 -30.89
C LYS A 633 -9.33 77.45 -31.30
N GLN A 634 -9.80 78.31 -30.41
CA GLN A 634 -9.84 79.77 -30.60
C GLN A 634 -8.54 80.40 -30.08
N PRO A 635 -8.06 81.49 -30.70
CA PRO A 635 -6.94 82.25 -30.15
C PRO A 635 -7.40 83.01 -28.90
N GLY A 636 -6.53 83.09 -27.89
CA GLY A 636 -6.82 83.77 -26.62
C GLY A 636 -6.07 85.09 -26.49
N ASP A 637 -6.49 85.91 -25.54
CA ASP A 637 -5.84 87.18 -25.21
C ASP A 637 -4.39 86.96 -24.74
N TYR A 638 -3.52 87.91 -25.06
CA TYR A 638 -2.07 87.79 -24.81
C TYR A 638 -1.50 89.07 -24.22
N TRP A 639 -0.54 88.95 -23.29
CA TRP A 639 0.14 90.07 -22.64
C TRP A 639 1.64 90.00 -22.94
N MET A 640 2.17 91.04 -23.60
CA MET A 640 3.61 91.16 -23.89
C MET A 640 4.34 91.86 -22.75
N GLY A 641 5.44 91.27 -22.28
CA GLY A 641 6.17 91.69 -21.08
C GLY A 641 7.38 92.60 -21.32
N GLY A 642 7.80 92.79 -22.58
CA GLY A 642 8.91 93.68 -22.95
C GLY A 642 8.99 93.96 -24.45
N SER A 643 9.77 94.99 -24.83
CA SER A 643 9.85 95.56 -26.19
C SER A 643 10.53 94.68 -27.26
N GLN A 644 10.63 93.37 -27.02
CA GLN A 644 11.11 92.36 -27.98
C GLN A 644 10.41 91.00 -27.79
N ASP A 645 9.28 90.96 -27.07
CA ASP A 645 8.50 89.72 -26.93
C ASP A 645 7.64 89.49 -28.17
N ASP A 646 7.59 88.25 -28.64
CA ASP A 646 6.69 87.86 -29.72
C ASP A 646 5.38 87.25 -29.15
N ALA A 647 4.26 87.58 -29.77
CA ALA A 647 2.92 87.09 -29.42
C ALA A 647 2.48 85.98 -30.37
N THR A 648 2.21 84.79 -29.84
CA THR A 648 1.88 83.60 -30.64
C THR A 648 0.43 83.19 -30.46
N PHE A 649 -0.29 83.02 -31.58
CA PHE A 649 -1.69 82.63 -31.62
C PHE A 649 -1.87 81.35 -32.45
N THR A 650 -2.65 80.41 -31.91
CA THR A 650 -2.92 79.13 -32.56
C THR A 650 -4.42 78.95 -32.76
N ILE A 651 -4.77 78.49 -33.95
CA ILE A 651 -6.12 78.08 -34.33
C ILE A 651 -6.10 76.67 -34.88
N GLU A 652 -7.12 75.91 -34.53
CA GLU A 652 -7.32 74.54 -35.01
C GLU A 652 -8.72 74.44 -35.61
N ILE A 653 -8.80 73.78 -36.77
CA ILE A 653 -10.03 73.64 -37.54
C ILE A 653 -10.42 72.17 -37.72
N HIS A 654 -11.71 71.95 -37.90
CA HIS A 654 -12.28 70.66 -38.24
C HIS A 654 -13.45 70.82 -39.20
N GLY A 655 -13.61 69.89 -40.14
CA GLY A 655 -14.78 69.85 -41.04
C GLY A 655 -14.72 70.73 -42.29
N LEU A 656 -13.62 71.46 -42.51
CA LEU A 656 -13.33 72.15 -43.78
C LEU A 656 -12.50 71.26 -44.70
N SER A 657 -12.48 71.54 -46.01
CA SER A 657 -11.75 70.75 -47.00
C SER A 657 -10.46 71.43 -47.49
N ALA A 658 -9.33 70.75 -47.37
CA ALA A 658 -8.04 71.21 -47.88
C ALA A 658 -8.05 71.46 -49.42
N PRO A 659 -7.26 72.42 -49.94
CA PRO A 659 -6.38 73.33 -49.21
C PRO A 659 -7.09 74.46 -48.45
N TYR A 660 -6.53 74.82 -47.30
CA TYR A 660 -7.01 75.89 -46.43
C TYR A 660 -6.17 77.13 -46.62
N THR A 661 -6.81 78.29 -46.75
CA THR A 661 -6.15 79.60 -46.74
C THR A 661 -6.43 80.29 -45.42
N TYR A 662 -5.37 80.63 -44.67
CA TYR A 662 -5.45 81.29 -43.38
C TYR A 662 -5.08 82.77 -43.51
N ASP A 663 -6.05 83.64 -43.27
CA ASP A 663 -5.91 85.09 -43.34
C ASP A 663 -5.99 85.70 -41.95
N TRP A 664 -4.86 86.18 -41.43
CA TRP A 664 -4.78 86.81 -40.13
C TRP A 664 -4.96 88.33 -40.22
N TYR A 665 -5.80 88.87 -39.36
CA TYR A 665 -6.12 90.29 -39.29
C TYR A 665 -5.72 90.85 -37.93
N TYR A 666 -5.16 92.06 -37.93
CA TYR A 666 -4.83 92.79 -36.72
C TYR A 666 -5.16 94.28 -36.86
N GLY A 667 -5.47 94.95 -35.76
CA GLY A 667 -5.73 96.39 -35.79
C GLY A 667 -6.57 96.87 -34.62
N ARG A 668 -7.27 97.98 -34.81
CA ARG A 668 -8.21 98.52 -33.80
C ARG A 668 -9.62 98.05 -34.10
N PRO A 669 -10.51 98.01 -33.10
CA PRO A 669 -11.93 97.73 -33.32
C PRO A 669 -12.52 98.61 -34.44
N GLY A 670 -12.84 97.99 -35.58
CA GLY A 670 -13.43 98.65 -36.74
C GLY A 670 -12.44 99.13 -37.83
N ASP A 671 -11.13 99.03 -37.59
CA ASP A 671 -10.07 99.32 -38.58
C ASP A 671 -8.98 98.23 -38.50
N TYR A 672 -9.26 97.12 -39.21
CA TYR A 672 -8.41 95.92 -39.23
C TYR A 672 -7.65 95.84 -40.53
N ARG A 673 -6.37 95.48 -40.43
CA ARG A 673 -5.49 95.26 -41.59
C ARG A 673 -5.19 93.77 -41.71
N LEU A 674 -5.21 93.29 -42.95
CA LEU A 674 -4.74 91.95 -43.26
C LEU A 674 -3.22 91.92 -43.08
N PHE A 675 -2.75 90.94 -42.31
CA PHE A 675 -1.33 90.69 -42.14
C PHE A 675 -0.76 90.03 -43.40
N ALA A 676 0.41 90.48 -43.84
CA ALA A 676 0.89 90.27 -45.21
C ALA A 676 1.23 88.80 -45.59
N SER A 677 1.33 87.89 -44.61
CA SER A 677 1.58 86.47 -44.85
C SER A 677 0.31 85.64 -44.73
N THR A 678 -0.56 85.73 -45.75
CA THR A 678 -1.59 84.72 -45.97
C THR A 678 -0.91 83.47 -46.53
N PHE A 679 -1.29 82.29 -46.05
CA PHE A 679 -0.72 81.05 -46.59
C PHE A 679 -1.79 79.99 -46.79
N THR A 680 -1.62 79.25 -47.88
CA THR A 680 -2.51 78.17 -48.28
C THR A 680 -1.81 76.84 -48.07
N THR A 681 -2.41 75.92 -47.31
CA THR A 681 -1.84 74.60 -47.03
C THR A 681 -2.91 73.52 -47.09
N SER A 682 -2.54 72.33 -47.58
CA SER A 682 -3.38 71.13 -47.51
C SER A 682 -3.05 70.24 -46.32
N ASP A 683 -1.95 70.53 -45.62
CA ASP A 683 -1.27 69.54 -44.80
C ASP A 683 -1.55 69.71 -43.30
N TYR A 684 -2.02 70.89 -42.90
CA TYR A 684 -2.24 71.21 -41.49
C TYR A 684 -3.63 71.79 -41.25
N ASN A 685 -4.37 71.16 -40.33
CA ASN A 685 -5.62 71.65 -39.77
C ASN A 685 -5.41 72.49 -38.50
N THR A 686 -4.17 72.64 -38.04
CA THR A 686 -3.79 73.53 -36.95
C THR A 686 -2.70 74.47 -37.44
N VAL A 687 -2.91 75.76 -37.21
CA VAL A 687 -1.97 76.81 -37.62
C VAL A 687 -1.65 77.68 -36.43
N THR A 688 -0.35 77.89 -36.22
CA THR A 688 0.19 78.80 -35.23
C THR A 688 0.92 79.91 -35.94
N TYR A 689 0.59 81.16 -35.61
CA TYR A 689 1.27 82.33 -36.12
C TYR A 689 1.83 83.17 -34.98
N THR A 690 3.05 83.68 -35.16
CA THR A 690 3.77 84.47 -34.17
C THR A 690 3.97 85.87 -34.73
N PHE A 691 3.38 86.87 -34.08
CA PHE A 691 3.59 88.28 -34.38
C PHE A 691 4.72 88.83 -33.52
N SER A 692 5.62 89.57 -34.13
CA SER A 692 6.70 90.26 -33.43
C SER A 692 6.31 91.67 -33.05
N ASP A 693 7.03 92.28 -32.11
CA ASP A 693 6.75 93.66 -31.69
C ASP A 693 6.83 94.68 -32.84
N TYR A 694 7.64 94.37 -33.86
CA TYR A 694 7.81 95.20 -35.05
C TYR A 694 6.58 95.20 -35.96
N ASP A 695 5.78 94.14 -35.96
CA ASP A 695 4.57 94.01 -36.79
C ASP A 695 3.47 95.02 -36.38
N PHE A 696 3.60 95.57 -35.17
CA PHE A 696 2.66 96.51 -34.56
C PHE A 696 3.19 97.96 -34.51
N GLU A 697 4.33 98.26 -35.16
CA GLU A 697 4.91 99.61 -35.17
C GLU A 697 3.92 100.67 -35.69
N GLY A 698 3.68 101.70 -34.86
CA GLY A 698 2.74 102.80 -35.15
C GLY A 698 1.36 102.65 -34.50
N LEU A 699 1.04 101.52 -33.86
CA LEU A 699 -0.15 101.33 -33.03
C LEU A 699 0.22 101.54 -31.54
N GLN A 700 -0.43 102.50 -30.86
CA GLN A 700 -0.24 102.70 -29.42
C GLN A 700 -0.83 101.52 -28.63
N ALA A 701 -0.05 101.03 -27.68
CA ALA A 701 -0.01 99.68 -27.11
C ALA A 701 -1.22 99.17 -26.29
N THR A 702 -2.31 99.93 -26.15
CA THR A 702 -3.31 99.57 -25.13
C THR A 702 -4.44 98.68 -25.60
N ASP A 703 -4.77 98.60 -26.91
CA ASP A 703 -5.86 97.75 -27.41
C ASP A 703 -5.63 97.34 -28.89
N ILE A 704 -4.92 96.23 -29.12
CA ILE A 704 -4.76 95.64 -30.46
C ILE A 704 -5.58 94.34 -30.52
N ASP A 705 -6.48 94.27 -31.50
CA ASP A 705 -7.36 93.12 -31.74
C ASP A 705 -6.79 92.25 -32.84
N ILE A 706 -6.82 90.92 -32.66
CA ILE A 706 -6.34 89.95 -33.62
C ILE A 706 -7.40 88.86 -33.84
N TYR A 707 -7.60 88.45 -35.10
CA TYR A 707 -8.41 87.28 -35.44
C TYR A 707 -7.98 86.68 -36.78
N CYS A 708 -8.40 85.45 -37.06
CA CYS A 708 -8.16 84.79 -38.34
C CYS A 708 -9.45 84.43 -39.05
N VAL A 709 -9.42 84.46 -40.38
CA VAL A 709 -10.44 83.85 -41.23
C VAL A 709 -9.80 82.70 -42.01
N VAL A 710 -10.43 81.55 -42.01
CA VAL A 710 -9.98 80.37 -42.74
C VAL A 710 -10.95 80.06 -43.87
N THR A 711 -10.45 79.95 -45.08
CA THR A 711 -11.24 79.63 -46.27
C THR A 711 -10.77 78.32 -46.88
N ASP A 712 -11.71 77.44 -47.19
CA ASP A 712 -11.41 76.14 -47.80
C ASP A 712 -11.43 76.21 -49.34
N ASP A 713 -11.03 75.13 -50.03
CA ASP A 713 -10.91 75.09 -51.50
C ASP A 713 -12.22 75.39 -52.24
N TRP A 714 -13.35 75.22 -51.55
CA TRP A 714 -14.69 75.42 -52.08
C TRP A 714 -15.29 76.78 -51.70
N GLY A 715 -14.49 77.63 -51.04
CA GLY A 715 -14.88 78.99 -50.65
C GLY A 715 -15.69 79.08 -49.36
N ALA A 716 -15.79 77.99 -48.58
CA ALA A 716 -16.43 78.04 -47.26
C ALA A 716 -15.48 78.72 -46.25
N THR A 717 -16.00 79.70 -45.50
CA THR A 717 -15.19 80.50 -44.57
C THR A 717 -15.59 80.27 -43.11
N ALA A 718 -14.61 80.12 -42.22
CA ALA A 718 -14.79 80.16 -40.77
C ALA A 718 -13.96 81.31 -40.16
N LYS A 719 -14.53 82.07 -39.21
CA LYS A 719 -13.86 83.21 -38.57
C LYS A 719 -13.64 82.93 -37.09
N SER A 720 -12.42 83.13 -36.61
CA SER A 720 -12.11 82.99 -35.18
C SER A 720 -12.72 84.12 -34.37
N ASN A 721 -12.80 83.90 -33.06
CA ASN A 721 -13.01 84.96 -32.10
C ASN A 721 -11.89 86.01 -32.21
N ILE A 722 -12.22 87.24 -31.83
CA ILE A 722 -11.26 88.33 -31.71
C ILE A 722 -10.59 88.19 -30.35
N CYS A 723 -9.26 88.16 -30.34
CA CYS A 723 -8.45 88.21 -29.14
C CYS A 723 -7.76 89.57 -29.00
N HIS A 724 -7.53 89.97 -27.75
CA HIS A 724 -6.91 91.24 -27.42
C HIS A 724 -5.44 91.02 -27.01
N LEU A 725 -4.56 91.79 -27.63
CA LEU A 725 -3.14 91.87 -27.30
C LEU A 725 -2.86 93.14 -26.50
N TYR A 726 -2.32 92.95 -25.29
CA TYR A 726 -1.96 94.03 -24.38
C TYR A 726 -0.44 94.14 -24.28
N LYS A 727 0.11 95.33 -24.51
CA LYS A 727 1.55 95.59 -24.42
C LYS A 727 1.84 96.58 -23.28
N TYR A 728 2.76 96.21 -22.39
CA TYR A 728 3.15 97.02 -21.23
C TYR A 728 4.29 97.99 -21.54
#